data_AF-A0A0S8EU46-F1
#
_entry.id   AF-A0A0S8EU46-F1
#
_cell.length_a   1.000
_cell.length_b   1.000
_cell.length_c   1.000
_cell.angle_alpha   90.00
_cell.angle_beta   90.00
_cell.angle_gamma   90.00
#
_symmetry.space_group_name_H-M   'P 1'
#
loop_
_entity.id
_entity.type
_entity.pdbx_description
1 polymer ?
#
loop_
_entity_poly.entity_id
_entity_poly.type
_entity_poly.pdbx_seq_one_letter_code
_entity_poly.pdbx_strand_id
1 'polypeptide(L)'
;MKSRLALVVIVCLLGVTCEEAVEQHPSAHGQLAEPTASPKQTPKQAEPAPTAPLAQLPEGAAVYQDLLALVHLADFYDPAGLFIDFGTAARAKYTIGNWNSGWLGESREGGVTVSTFGKTARLYLPVEARGPMQLRFRAKPYAAGALIAYVNGKTAGETRVSKAEGFQEIVIPIREDLLRMGENSIMLRATRTAPVRGKSRSIAMDWLVLEPKPAEGESPRVPAELVVQSVDAGSSRRAAVLRPGARLDWFVEAPKDGVLAFGAAASSASSTLAVEVTSDAASSAERITAKRSWGDRQISLKGVAGQIVRVRFTNEGDADLALSDVRVLRRAAEVVSIDQPARNVVVLLIDTLRASKLQAYYRKSRVTTPAIDELVSEGTLFERAQSPENWTKPSVASVLTSLHPATHRTKEDASKLPRSALMLSEVYQKEGFKTASFIANGYVSNAFGFDQGWDHYTNYIREQRNTNASNVFGEAQAWIEKNKDSRFFVYIQTIDPHVPYDPPDEFLKMYDRAPYSGQVQNRRTHLMLDEAKKNPKKYKFTARDKERIEALHDGEISYHDAYFGKFLTKLGELGLDQNTIVVVTSDHGEEFQEHGSWGHGHSVYQELLGVPLMFRWPGVVPANLRIDPVVSTMDIGPTVLEATGVAIPDEFEGRSLLGFMRGDWPQAPYVAFSDFLDHRRVIRGGDWKLIIRGNLSQVMFDLGNDYWEKEELDGTKNPIAQRYLRTLHGQFLGAPNRGHWLAASGDSTGKKKPGLEQEKQEMTPELCKQLVALGYISAECDELLSN
;
A
#
# COMPACT_ATOMS: atom_id res chain seq x y z
N MET A 1 -32.30 7.02 34.86
CA MET A 1 -33.31 6.14 34.21
C MET A 1 -32.50 5.12 33.40
N LYS A 2 -32.47 3.81 33.67
CA LYS A 2 -33.55 2.79 33.62
C LYS A 2 -34.30 2.80 32.28
N SER A 3 -34.49 1.71 31.50
CA SER A 3 -34.03 0.30 31.54
C SER A 3 -34.44 -0.45 30.22
N ARG A 4 -33.95 -1.69 30.03
CA ARG A 4 -34.42 -2.80 29.14
C ARG A 4 -33.86 -2.83 27.71
N LEU A 5 -33.27 -3.92 27.16
CA LEU A 5 -33.53 -5.40 27.07
C LEU A 5 -34.39 -5.83 25.86
N ALA A 6 -33.81 -6.66 24.97
CA ALA A 6 -34.39 -7.91 24.43
C ALA A 6 -33.33 -8.71 23.64
N LEU A 7 -33.48 -10.04 23.59
CA LEU A 7 -32.56 -11.03 23.02
C LEU A 7 -33.37 -12.13 22.31
N VAL A 8 -32.95 -12.61 21.14
CA VAL A 8 -33.43 -13.87 20.53
C VAL A 8 -32.29 -14.57 19.78
N VAL A 9 -32.20 -15.90 19.93
CA VAL A 9 -31.30 -16.84 19.23
C VAL A 9 -32.16 -17.98 18.70
N ILE A 10 -31.91 -18.46 17.46
CA ILE A 10 -32.32 -19.79 16.98
C ILE A 10 -31.19 -20.40 16.14
N VAL A 11 -31.02 -21.72 16.24
CA VAL A 11 -30.02 -22.58 15.58
C VAL A 11 -30.75 -23.72 14.86
N CYS A 12 -30.19 -24.22 13.73
CA CYS A 12 -30.16 -25.62 13.24
C CYS A 12 -29.83 -25.64 11.72
N LEU A 13 -29.40 -26.72 11.05
CA LEU A 13 -28.42 -27.82 11.23
C LEU A 13 -28.73 -28.90 10.15
N LEU A 14 -27.70 -29.57 9.60
CA LEU A 14 -27.74 -30.81 8.77
C LEU A 14 -28.27 -30.66 7.31
N GLY A 15 -27.81 -31.43 6.31
CA GLY A 15 -26.74 -32.45 6.26
C GLY A 15 -26.87 -33.39 5.04
N VAL A 16 -26.05 -34.46 4.97
CA VAL A 16 -26.08 -35.59 3.99
C VAL A 16 -25.41 -35.27 2.61
N THR A 17 -25.26 -36.29 1.75
CA THR A 17 -23.97 -36.77 1.19
C THR A 17 -24.14 -37.68 -0.07
N CYS A 18 -23.11 -38.47 -0.43
CA CYS A 18 -23.03 -39.53 -1.48
C CYS A 18 -22.72 -39.03 -2.92
N GLU A 19 -21.61 -39.41 -3.57
CA GLU A 19 -21.19 -40.73 -4.14
C GLU A 19 -21.86 -41.00 -5.52
N GLU A 20 -21.25 -41.62 -6.55
CA GLU A 20 -19.99 -42.38 -6.67
C GLU A 20 -19.58 -42.56 -8.17
N ALA A 21 -18.31 -42.95 -8.46
CA ALA A 21 -17.91 -43.95 -9.48
C ALA A 21 -18.15 -43.65 -11.02
N VAL A 22 -17.47 -44.22 -12.04
CA VAL A 22 -16.33 -45.18 -12.17
C VAL A 22 -15.84 -45.29 -13.66
N GLU A 23 -14.53 -45.52 -13.88
CA GLU A 23 -13.89 -46.24 -15.04
C GLU A 23 -14.07 -45.76 -16.53
N GLN A 24 -13.25 -46.11 -17.55
CA GLN A 24 -11.91 -46.75 -17.68
C GLN A 24 -11.23 -46.35 -19.03
N HIS A 25 -9.93 -46.68 -19.18
CA HIS A 25 -9.06 -46.65 -20.39
C HIS A 25 -9.48 -47.72 -21.46
N PRO A 26 -8.79 -47.99 -22.63
CA PRO A 26 -7.40 -47.65 -23.03
C PRO A 26 -7.04 -47.42 -24.53
N SER A 27 -5.73 -47.18 -24.77
CA SER A 27 -4.90 -47.63 -25.93
C SER A 27 -5.08 -46.99 -27.34
N ALA A 28 -4.14 -47.10 -28.30
CA ALA A 28 -2.65 -47.14 -28.30
C ALA A 28 -2.12 -47.11 -29.77
N HIS A 29 -0.84 -46.73 -29.97
CA HIS A 29 -0.03 -46.85 -31.21
C HIS A 29 -0.46 -46.01 -32.46
N GLY A 30 0.44 -45.54 -33.34
CA GLY A 30 1.91 -45.55 -33.29
C GLY A 30 2.62 -44.94 -34.52
N GLN A 31 3.92 -44.68 -34.36
CA GLN A 31 5.03 -44.62 -35.35
C GLN A 31 5.04 -43.68 -36.59
N LEU A 32 6.06 -42.80 -36.57
CA LEU A 32 7.10 -42.56 -37.60
C LEU A 32 6.75 -42.10 -39.04
N ALA A 33 7.20 -40.89 -39.41
CA ALA A 33 8.16 -40.64 -40.52
C ALA A 33 8.54 -39.14 -40.69
N GLU A 34 9.83 -38.86 -40.85
CA GLU A 34 10.41 -37.62 -41.43
C GLU A 34 10.69 -37.81 -42.95
N PRO A 35 11.31 -36.86 -43.68
CA PRO A 35 10.98 -35.44 -43.87
C PRO A 35 10.93 -35.05 -45.37
N THR A 36 10.21 -33.98 -45.75
CA THR A 36 10.45 -33.28 -47.04
C THR A 36 10.22 -31.77 -46.96
N ALA A 37 10.98 -31.01 -47.78
CA ALA A 37 11.12 -29.57 -47.66
C ALA A 37 9.91 -28.75 -48.17
N SER A 38 9.61 -27.64 -47.49
CA SER A 38 8.53 -26.72 -47.84
C SER A 38 8.96 -25.61 -48.81
N PRO A 39 8.12 -25.24 -49.80
CA PRO A 39 8.27 -23.99 -50.54
C PRO A 39 7.76 -22.80 -49.70
N LYS A 40 8.32 -21.61 -49.97
CA LYS A 40 8.04 -20.35 -49.25
C LYS A 40 6.54 -20.04 -49.15
N GLN A 41 6.04 -19.83 -47.93
CA GLN A 41 4.72 -19.24 -47.68
C GLN A 41 4.83 -17.90 -46.92
N THR A 42 3.94 -16.98 -47.29
CA THR A 42 3.69 -15.68 -46.66
C THR A 42 3.30 -15.86 -45.18
N PRO A 43 3.57 -14.88 -44.26
CA PRO A 43 3.24 -15.06 -42.85
C PRO A 43 1.73 -15.21 -42.63
N LYS A 44 1.29 -16.43 -42.30
CA LYS A 44 0.00 -16.63 -41.65
C LYS A 44 0.08 -16.10 -40.22
N GLN A 45 -0.93 -15.38 -39.78
CA GLN A 45 -1.21 -15.23 -38.35
C GLN A 45 -1.40 -16.64 -37.78
N ALA A 46 -0.63 -16.98 -36.74
CA ALA A 46 -0.82 -18.23 -36.02
C ALA A 46 -2.09 -18.11 -35.18
N GLU A 47 -3.09 -18.97 -35.40
CA GLU A 47 -4.13 -19.17 -34.40
C GLU A 47 -3.49 -19.77 -33.14
N PRO A 48 -3.72 -19.21 -31.95
CA PRO A 48 -3.20 -19.78 -30.72
C PRO A 48 -3.80 -21.17 -30.48
N ALA A 49 -2.95 -22.11 -30.08
CA ALA A 49 -3.36 -23.48 -29.78
C ALA A 49 -4.44 -23.50 -28.66
N PRO A 50 -5.37 -24.48 -28.69
CA PRO A 50 -6.39 -24.61 -27.65
C PRO A 50 -5.72 -24.81 -26.29
N THR A 51 -5.91 -23.83 -25.40
CA THR A 51 -5.40 -23.84 -24.03
C THR A 51 -6.37 -24.60 -23.13
N ALA A 52 -5.85 -25.22 -22.06
CA ALA A 52 -6.68 -25.91 -21.07
C ALA A 52 -7.70 -24.95 -20.43
N PRO A 53 -8.87 -25.45 -19.94
CA PRO A 53 -9.91 -24.58 -19.40
C PRO A 53 -9.42 -23.79 -18.19
N LEU A 54 -9.60 -22.47 -18.17
CA LEU A 54 -9.04 -21.57 -17.13
C LEU A 54 -9.64 -21.73 -15.73
N ALA A 55 -10.67 -22.57 -15.59
CA ALA A 55 -11.11 -23.11 -14.30
C ALA A 55 -10.01 -23.96 -13.62
N GLN A 56 -9.04 -24.46 -14.39
CA GLN A 56 -7.79 -25.04 -13.93
C GLN A 56 -6.63 -24.14 -14.42
N LEU A 57 -5.73 -23.77 -13.52
CA LEU A 57 -4.55 -22.98 -13.91
C LEU A 57 -3.63 -23.82 -14.80
N PRO A 58 -2.89 -23.18 -15.75
CA PRO A 58 -1.82 -23.86 -16.48
C PRO A 58 -0.81 -24.49 -15.52
N GLU A 59 -0.24 -25.63 -15.90
CA GLU A 59 0.76 -26.32 -15.10
C GLU A 59 1.95 -25.39 -14.77
N GLY A 60 2.31 -25.30 -13.49
CA GLY A 60 3.36 -24.40 -13.01
C GLY A 60 3.00 -22.91 -12.99
N ALA A 61 1.73 -22.52 -13.16
CA ALA A 61 1.26 -21.14 -13.02
C ALA A 61 0.56 -20.90 -11.66
N ALA A 62 0.73 -19.70 -11.12
CA ALA A 62 0.01 -19.19 -9.96
C ALA A 62 -0.68 -17.87 -10.31
N VAL A 63 -1.81 -17.57 -9.66
CA VAL A 63 -2.47 -16.26 -9.83
C VAL A 63 -1.62 -15.18 -9.16
N TYR A 64 -1.32 -14.12 -9.89
CA TYR A 64 -0.69 -12.91 -9.37
C TYR A 64 -1.77 -11.90 -8.94
N GLN A 65 -2.79 -11.68 -9.76
CA GLN A 65 -3.98 -10.86 -9.43
C GLN A 65 -5.23 -11.39 -10.16
N ASP A 66 -6.37 -11.52 -9.47
CA ASP A 66 -7.67 -11.78 -10.09
C ASP A 66 -8.38 -10.45 -10.39
N LEU A 67 -8.39 -10.06 -11.66
CA LEU A 67 -8.89 -8.77 -12.12
C LEU A 67 -10.43 -8.72 -12.13
N LEU A 68 -11.10 -9.88 -12.26
CA LEU A 68 -12.55 -9.99 -12.21
C LEU A 68 -13.08 -9.95 -10.76
N ALA A 69 -12.31 -10.40 -9.77
CA ALA A 69 -12.54 -10.10 -8.36
C ALA A 69 -12.34 -8.60 -8.08
N LEU A 70 -11.30 -8.00 -8.67
CA LEU A 70 -10.96 -6.58 -8.52
C LEU A 70 -11.61 -5.65 -9.57
N VAL A 71 -12.71 -6.05 -10.20
CA VAL A 71 -13.38 -5.32 -11.30
C VAL A 71 -13.81 -3.89 -10.95
N HIS A 72 -14.05 -3.59 -9.66
CA HIS A 72 -14.33 -2.23 -9.19
C HIS A 72 -13.14 -1.26 -9.38
N LEU A 73 -11.91 -1.77 -9.52
CA LEU A 73 -10.72 -1.00 -9.85
C LEU A 73 -10.64 -0.65 -11.35
N ALA A 74 -11.31 -1.41 -12.23
CA ALA A 74 -11.33 -1.14 -13.67
C ALA A 74 -12.07 0.16 -14.02
N ASP A 75 -11.52 0.96 -14.92
CA ASP A 75 -12.26 2.08 -15.52
C ASP A 75 -13.18 1.52 -16.60
N PHE A 76 -14.48 1.76 -16.45
CA PHE A 76 -15.52 1.23 -17.33
C PHE A 76 -16.04 2.33 -18.27
N TYR A 77 -16.03 2.03 -19.56
CA TYR A 77 -16.59 2.89 -20.59
C TYR A 77 -17.75 2.14 -21.25
N ASP A 78 -18.97 2.68 -21.13
CA ASP A 78 -20.07 2.34 -22.02
C ASP A 78 -19.82 3.05 -23.37
N PRO A 79 -20.50 2.71 -24.49
CA PRO A 79 -20.23 3.35 -25.79
C PRO A 79 -20.36 4.88 -25.80
N ALA A 80 -21.10 5.45 -24.84
CA ALA A 80 -21.18 6.89 -24.62
C ALA A 80 -19.88 7.49 -24.04
N GLY A 81 -19.20 6.80 -23.13
CA GLY A 81 -18.02 7.34 -22.44
C GLY A 81 -17.74 6.69 -21.08
N LEU A 82 -16.82 7.29 -20.34
CA LEU A 82 -16.38 6.83 -19.01
C LEU A 82 -17.53 6.96 -18.01
N PHE A 83 -18.05 5.85 -17.50
CA PHE A 83 -19.14 5.82 -16.54
C PHE A 83 -18.62 5.63 -15.10
N ILE A 84 -19.22 6.37 -14.17
CA ILE A 84 -18.88 6.33 -12.74
C ILE A 84 -20.16 6.30 -11.91
N ASP A 85 -20.36 5.20 -11.19
CA ASP A 85 -21.40 5.07 -10.16
C ASP A 85 -20.90 5.67 -8.83
N PHE A 86 -21.57 6.73 -8.36
CA PHE A 86 -21.24 7.42 -7.10
C PHE A 86 -21.95 6.83 -5.87
N GLY A 87 -22.76 5.79 -6.05
CA GLY A 87 -23.28 4.91 -5.01
C GLY A 87 -22.35 3.75 -4.64
N THR A 88 -21.44 3.34 -5.52
CA THR A 88 -20.48 2.24 -5.29
C THR A 88 -19.11 2.71 -4.78
N ALA A 89 -18.29 1.79 -4.25
CA ALA A 89 -16.92 2.08 -3.82
C ALA A 89 -16.01 2.53 -4.98
N ALA A 90 -16.29 2.10 -6.22
CA ALA A 90 -15.50 2.39 -7.42
C ALA A 90 -15.34 3.90 -7.71
N ARG A 91 -16.16 4.77 -7.13
CA ARG A 91 -15.97 6.23 -7.15
C ARG A 91 -14.67 6.71 -6.49
N ALA A 92 -14.12 5.95 -5.54
CA ALA A 92 -13.06 6.40 -4.63
C ALA A 92 -11.75 6.77 -5.37
N LYS A 93 -11.42 6.03 -6.44
CA LYS A 93 -10.29 6.32 -7.35
C LYS A 93 -10.39 7.67 -8.05
N TYR A 94 -11.60 8.18 -8.29
CA TYR A 94 -11.82 9.48 -8.92
C TYR A 94 -11.90 10.64 -7.92
N THR A 95 -12.15 10.37 -6.62
CA THR A 95 -12.41 11.39 -5.58
C THR A 95 -11.26 11.58 -4.59
N ILE A 96 -10.10 10.93 -4.80
CA ILE A 96 -9.01 10.80 -3.82
C ILE A 96 -9.56 10.29 -2.47
N GLY A 97 -10.45 9.28 -2.51
CA GLY A 97 -11.05 8.72 -1.30
C GLY A 97 -11.81 9.72 -0.42
N ASN A 98 -12.28 10.83 -1.00
CA ASN A 98 -12.87 11.99 -0.30
C ASN A 98 -11.89 12.88 0.50
N TRP A 99 -10.58 12.58 0.52
CA TRP A 99 -9.57 13.36 1.24
C TRP A 99 -9.31 14.71 0.55
N ASN A 100 -9.59 15.83 1.26
CA ASN A 100 -9.49 17.23 0.80
C ASN A 100 -10.19 17.58 -0.53
N SER A 101 -10.94 16.66 -1.12
CA SER A 101 -11.64 16.83 -2.40
C SER A 101 -13.03 17.47 -2.28
N GLY A 102 -13.56 17.64 -1.06
CA GLY A 102 -14.83 18.33 -0.78
C GLY A 102 -16.08 17.43 -0.86
N TRP A 103 -15.88 16.16 -1.23
CA TRP A 103 -16.87 15.10 -1.05
C TRP A 103 -17.09 14.82 0.44
N LEU A 104 -18.35 14.62 0.83
CA LEU A 104 -18.80 14.42 2.22
C LEU A 104 -19.16 12.96 2.52
N GLY A 105 -18.89 12.06 1.57
CA GLY A 105 -19.27 10.65 1.61
C GLY A 105 -20.70 10.36 1.17
N GLU A 106 -21.14 9.14 1.49
CA GLU A 106 -22.40 8.54 1.06
C GLU A 106 -23.64 9.14 1.74
N SER A 107 -24.76 9.05 1.05
CA SER A 107 -26.12 9.25 1.55
C SER A 107 -27.05 8.26 0.85
N ARG A 108 -28.28 8.13 1.35
CA ARG A 108 -29.39 7.49 0.61
C ARG A 108 -30.42 8.55 0.24
N GLU A 109 -30.79 8.62 -1.03
CA GLU A 109 -31.77 9.53 -1.60
C GLU A 109 -32.67 8.75 -2.58
N GLY A 110 -33.99 8.75 -2.38
CA GLY A 110 -34.92 8.09 -3.33
C GLY A 110 -34.68 6.60 -3.56
N GLY A 111 -34.14 5.88 -2.57
CA GLY A 111 -33.83 4.44 -2.65
C GLY A 111 -32.41 4.11 -3.15
N VAL A 112 -31.73 5.04 -3.82
CA VAL A 112 -30.35 4.84 -4.31
C VAL A 112 -29.30 5.37 -3.33
N THR A 113 -28.11 4.76 -3.34
CA THR A 113 -26.93 5.27 -2.64
C THR A 113 -26.28 6.33 -3.53
N VAL A 114 -25.91 7.46 -2.94
CA VAL A 114 -25.37 8.63 -3.67
C VAL A 114 -24.19 9.22 -2.91
N SER A 115 -23.27 9.88 -3.59
CA SER A 115 -22.24 10.68 -2.93
C SER A 115 -22.65 12.14 -2.87
N THR A 116 -22.37 12.80 -1.75
CA THR A 116 -22.75 14.20 -1.56
C THR A 116 -21.55 15.12 -1.43
N PHE A 117 -21.68 16.37 -1.86
CA PHE A 117 -20.65 17.40 -1.64
C PHE A 117 -21.24 18.72 -1.15
N GLY A 118 -20.39 19.53 -0.52
CA GLY A 118 -20.74 20.85 0.00
C GLY A 118 -20.70 21.93 -1.07
N LYS A 119 -19.84 22.93 -0.89
CA LYS A 119 -19.64 24.03 -1.85
C LYS A 119 -18.81 23.63 -3.08
N THR A 120 -17.92 22.65 -2.93
CA THR A 120 -17.01 22.18 -3.97
C THR A 120 -16.84 20.67 -3.92
N ALA A 121 -16.72 20.04 -5.09
CA ALA A 121 -16.27 18.67 -5.27
C ALA A 121 -15.12 18.65 -6.29
N ARG A 122 -14.09 17.84 -6.04
CA ARG A 122 -12.98 17.58 -6.96
C ARG A 122 -12.99 16.15 -7.43
N LEU A 123 -12.68 15.98 -8.71
CA LEU A 123 -12.64 14.73 -9.45
C LEU A 123 -11.38 14.68 -10.32
N TYR A 124 -10.93 13.46 -10.59
CA TYR A 124 -9.72 13.16 -11.35
C TYR A 124 -10.07 12.11 -12.40
N LEU A 125 -10.27 12.57 -13.64
CA LEU A 125 -10.80 11.75 -14.74
C LEU A 125 -9.74 11.58 -15.85
N PRO A 126 -9.53 10.35 -16.36
CA PRO A 126 -8.69 10.12 -17.54
C PRO A 126 -9.40 10.57 -18.83
N VAL A 127 -8.62 11.09 -19.78
CA VAL A 127 -9.05 11.46 -21.13
C VAL A 127 -8.08 10.87 -22.15
N GLU A 128 -8.63 10.17 -23.13
CA GLU A 128 -7.86 9.45 -24.16
C GLU A 128 -8.18 9.86 -25.59
N ALA A 129 -9.22 10.68 -25.78
CA ALA A 129 -9.61 11.21 -27.07
C ALA A 129 -9.42 12.74 -27.07
N ARG A 130 -9.02 13.28 -28.21
CA ARG A 130 -9.08 14.73 -28.47
C ARG A 130 -10.46 15.10 -29.00
N GLY A 131 -10.89 16.32 -28.70
CA GLY A 131 -12.19 16.85 -29.10
C GLY A 131 -12.97 17.48 -27.94
N PRO A 132 -14.11 18.13 -28.23
CA PRO A 132 -15.03 18.64 -27.22
C PRO A 132 -15.73 17.49 -26.50
N MET A 133 -15.77 17.56 -25.17
CA MET A 133 -16.42 16.58 -24.31
C MET A 133 -17.55 17.24 -23.51
N GLN A 134 -18.30 16.45 -22.75
CA GLN A 134 -19.22 16.95 -21.73
C GLN A 134 -19.22 16.06 -20.50
N LEU A 135 -19.50 16.68 -19.35
CA LEU A 135 -19.89 15.96 -18.14
C LEU A 135 -21.41 15.89 -18.13
N ARG A 136 -21.96 14.68 -18.15
CA ARG A 136 -23.38 14.42 -17.93
C ARG A 136 -23.52 13.63 -16.63
N PHE A 137 -24.36 14.07 -15.70
CA PHE A 137 -24.53 13.39 -14.42
C PHE A 137 -25.96 13.49 -13.90
N ARG A 138 -26.45 12.39 -13.30
CA ARG A 138 -27.72 12.36 -12.58
C ARG A 138 -27.48 12.78 -11.14
N ALA A 139 -28.22 13.78 -10.70
CA ALA A 139 -28.01 14.39 -9.40
C ALA A 139 -29.30 14.98 -8.82
N LYS A 140 -29.35 15.09 -7.50
CA LYS A 140 -30.38 15.80 -6.74
C LYS A 140 -29.77 17.04 -6.09
N PRO A 141 -30.03 18.25 -6.62
CA PRO A 141 -29.64 19.50 -5.98
C PRO A 141 -30.53 19.83 -4.78
N TYR A 142 -29.90 20.01 -3.62
CA TYR A 142 -30.56 20.42 -2.37
C TYR A 142 -30.83 21.93 -2.31
N ALA A 143 -30.14 22.73 -3.13
CA ALA A 143 -30.31 24.18 -3.24
C ALA A 143 -30.34 24.61 -4.70
N ALA A 144 -31.14 25.63 -5.02
CA ALA A 144 -31.14 26.26 -6.34
C ALA A 144 -29.96 27.24 -6.47
N GLY A 145 -29.31 27.28 -7.63
CA GLY A 145 -28.19 28.19 -7.90
C GLY A 145 -27.38 27.81 -9.13
N ALA A 146 -26.27 28.52 -9.33
CA ALA A 146 -25.27 28.18 -10.34
C ALA A 146 -24.35 27.06 -9.85
N LEU A 147 -24.03 26.12 -10.75
CA LEU A 147 -23.02 25.09 -10.63
C LEU A 147 -21.96 25.34 -11.72
N ILE A 148 -20.74 25.64 -11.30
CA ILE A 148 -19.63 26.03 -12.17
C ILE A 148 -18.64 24.87 -12.23
N ALA A 149 -18.25 24.44 -13.43
CA ALA A 149 -17.18 23.48 -13.61
C ALA A 149 -15.86 24.19 -13.95
N TYR A 150 -14.79 23.77 -13.30
CA TYR A 150 -13.42 24.10 -13.66
C TYR A 150 -12.70 22.83 -14.09
N VAL A 151 -11.95 22.92 -15.18
CA VAL A 151 -11.13 21.83 -15.73
C VAL A 151 -9.69 22.34 -15.76
N ASN A 152 -8.78 21.62 -15.09
CA ASN A 152 -7.37 22.00 -14.93
C ASN A 152 -7.18 23.45 -14.46
N GLY A 153 -8.02 23.87 -13.50
CA GLY A 153 -8.02 25.21 -12.91
C GLY A 153 -8.74 26.31 -13.72
N LYS A 154 -9.08 26.07 -14.99
CA LYS A 154 -9.77 27.02 -15.87
C LYS A 154 -11.28 26.78 -15.87
N THR A 155 -12.11 27.83 -15.95
CA THR A 155 -13.57 27.69 -16.05
C THR A 155 -13.95 27.01 -17.37
N ALA A 156 -14.68 25.89 -17.30
CA ALA A 156 -15.23 25.20 -18.47
C ALA A 156 -16.65 25.68 -18.82
N GLY A 157 -17.48 25.92 -17.80
CA GLY A 157 -18.83 26.42 -17.98
C GLY A 157 -19.59 26.59 -16.67
N GLU A 158 -20.76 27.22 -16.75
CA GLU A 158 -21.74 27.33 -15.68
C GLU A 158 -23.07 26.75 -16.18
N THR A 159 -23.76 26.01 -15.32
CA THR A 159 -25.16 25.61 -15.51
C THR A 159 -25.98 25.97 -14.29
N ARG A 160 -27.27 26.26 -14.46
CA ARG A 160 -28.19 26.55 -13.35
C ARG A 160 -28.90 25.27 -12.93
N VAL A 161 -28.79 24.95 -11.65
CA VAL A 161 -29.50 23.84 -11.02
C VAL A 161 -30.67 24.37 -10.21
N SER A 162 -31.84 23.73 -10.38
CA SER A 162 -33.02 24.00 -9.56
C SER A 162 -33.07 23.03 -8.39
N LYS A 163 -33.49 23.50 -7.21
CA LYS A 163 -33.83 22.61 -6.09
C LYS A 163 -34.93 21.67 -6.57
N ALA A 164 -34.69 20.36 -6.46
CA ALA A 164 -35.62 19.33 -6.91
C ALA A 164 -35.95 18.35 -5.78
N GLU A 165 -37.18 17.80 -5.82
CA GLU A 165 -37.58 16.73 -4.91
C GLU A 165 -36.92 15.39 -5.31
N GLY A 166 -36.84 15.14 -6.62
CA GLY A 166 -36.16 14.01 -7.24
C GLY A 166 -34.82 14.36 -7.91
N PHE A 167 -34.32 13.42 -8.70
CA PHE A 167 -33.10 13.58 -9.49
C PHE A 167 -33.39 14.33 -10.80
N GLN A 168 -32.41 15.08 -11.29
CA GLN A 168 -32.36 15.67 -12.63
C GLN A 168 -31.04 15.29 -13.30
N GLU A 169 -31.01 15.22 -14.63
CA GLU A 169 -29.76 15.17 -15.38
C GLU A 169 -29.19 16.57 -15.55
N ILE A 170 -27.88 16.70 -15.41
CA ILE A 170 -27.15 17.95 -15.56
C ILE A 170 -26.04 17.70 -16.58
N VAL A 171 -25.96 18.56 -17.60
CA VAL A 171 -24.92 18.53 -18.63
C VAL A 171 -24.07 19.80 -18.52
N ILE A 172 -22.76 19.64 -18.54
CA ILE A 172 -21.79 20.74 -18.62
C ILE A 172 -20.80 20.45 -19.76
N PRO A 173 -20.78 21.26 -20.83
CA PRO A 173 -19.81 21.08 -21.90
C PRO A 173 -18.40 21.44 -21.44
N ILE A 174 -17.41 20.71 -21.94
CA ILE A 174 -15.99 20.98 -21.76
C ILE A 174 -15.36 21.21 -23.14
N ARG A 175 -14.71 22.37 -23.29
CA ARG A 175 -13.93 22.68 -24.50
C ARG A 175 -12.63 21.88 -24.52
N GLU A 176 -12.23 21.47 -25.71
CA GLU A 176 -11.00 20.70 -25.94
C GLU A 176 -9.74 21.39 -25.38
N ASP A 177 -9.64 22.72 -25.48
CA ASP A 177 -8.46 23.51 -25.03
C ASP A 177 -8.22 23.52 -23.51
N LEU A 178 -9.16 22.96 -22.74
CA LEU A 178 -9.07 22.82 -21.29
C LEU A 178 -8.60 21.42 -20.87
N LEU A 179 -8.72 20.45 -21.77
CA LEU A 179 -8.37 19.05 -21.55
C LEU A 179 -6.92 18.76 -21.95
N ARG A 180 -6.36 17.72 -21.35
CA ARG A 180 -5.08 17.11 -21.73
C ARG A 180 -5.24 15.60 -21.80
N MET A 181 -4.32 14.92 -22.48
CA MET A 181 -4.26 13.46 -22.45
C MET A 181 -3.98 12.96 -21.03
N GLY A 182 -4.56 11.82 -20.68
CA GLY A 182 -4.46 11.25 -19.34
C GLY A 182 -5.28 12.03 -18.31
N GLU A 183 -4.70 12.25 -17.15
CA GLU A 183 -5.40 12.69 -15.93
C GLU A 183 -5.76 14.18 -15.89
N ASN A 184 -7.07 14.47 -15.82
CA ASN A 184 -7.63 15.82 -15.76
C ASN A 184 -8.29 16.08 -14.41
N SER A 185 -7.94 17.22 -13.81
CA SER A 185 -8.60 17.69 -12.58
C SER A 185 -9.87 18.45 -12.91
N ILE A 186 -10.98 18.05 -12.30
CA ILE A 186 -12.30 18.65 -12.49
C ILE A 186 -12.81 19.12 -11.13
N MET A 187 -13.14 20.40 -11.00
CA MET A 187 -13.74 20.95 -9.80
C MET A 187 -15.15 21.46 -10.11
N LEU A 188 -16.16 20.83 -9.51
CA LEU A 188 -17.52 21.32 -9.48
C LEU A 188 -17.66 22.29 -8.30
N ARG A 189 -18.16 23.50 -8.53
CA ARG A 189 -18.39 24.51 -7.50
C ARG A 189 -19.83 24.98 -7.54
N ALA A 190 -20.57 24.72 -6.47
CA ALA A 190 -21.89 25.27 -6.28
C ALA A 190 -21.82 26.66 -5.64
N THR A 191 -22.70 27.56 -6.09
CA THR A 191 -22.87 28.90 -5.49
C THR A 191 -23.76 28.89 -4.25
N ARG A 192 -24.62 27.87 -4.09
CA ARG A 192 -25.54 27.71 -2.95
C ARG A 192 -25.46 26.29 -2.37
N THR A 193 -25.79 26.19 -1.09
CA THR A 193 -25.86 24.96 -0.29
C THR A 193 -27.10 25.03 0.61
N ALA A 194 -27.57 23.90 1.09
CA ALA A 194 -28.64 23.78 2.08
C ALA A 194 -28.21 22.87 3.24
N PRO A 195 -28.76 23.07 4.46
CA PRO A 195 -28.54 22.15 5.56
C PRO A 195 -29.28 20.82 5.32
N VAL A 196 -28.53 19.71 5.26
CA VAL A 196 -29.07 18.36 5.06
C VAL A 196 -28.39 17.42 6.05
N ARG A 197 -29.20 16.87 6.98
CA ARG A 197 -28.73 15.99 8.09
C ARG A 197 -27.51 16.59 8.82
N GLY A 198 -27.63 17.85 9.26
CA GLY A 198 -26.61 18.59 10.00
C GLY A 198 -25.37 19.04 9.20
N LYS A 199 -25.24 18.67 7.91
CA LYS A 199 -24.12 19.11 7.05
C LYS A 199 -24.60 20.06 5.97
N SER A 200 -23.77 21.03 5.60
CA SER A 200 -24.02 21.91 4.45
C SER A 200 -23.73 21.17 3.15
N ARG A 201 -24.78 20.85 2.37
CA ARG A 201 -24.69 20.08 1.11
C ARG A 201 -25.24 20.91 -0.05
N SER A 202 -24.69 20.76 -1.25
CA SER A 202 -25.29 21.32 -2.46
C SER A 202 -25.97 20.25 -3.31
N ILE A 203 -25.26 19.16 -3.59
CA ILE A 203 -25.70 18.12 -4.52
C ILE A 203 -25.49 16.72 -3.92
N ALA A 204 -26.44 15.83 -4.19
CA ALA A 204 -26.26 14.38 -4.17
C ALA A 204 -26.10 13.88 -5.60
N MET A 205 -24.98 13.22 -5.91
CA MET A 205 -24.67 12.67 -7.23
C MET A 205 -24.81 11.15 -7.21
N ASP A 206 -25.53 10.64 -8.21
CA ASP A 206 -25.89 9.24 -8.38
C ASP A 206 -24.91 8.55 -9.33
N TRP A 207 -24.79 9.07 -10.56
CA TRP A 207 -23.77 8.66 -11.52
C TRP A 207 -23.27 9.84 -12.34
N LEU A 208 -22.10 9.69 -12.96
CA LEU A 208 -21.50 10.63 -13.90
C LEU A 208 -20.97 9.89 -15.13
N VAL A 209 -21.08 10.51 -16.29
CA VAL A 209 -20.43 10.13 -17.55
C VAL A 209 -19.56 11.29 -18.03
N LEU A 210 -18.31 10.97 -18.40
CA LEU A 210 -17.48 11.84 -19.24
C LEU A 210 -17.49 11.27 -20.66
N GLU A 211 -18.17 11.98 -21.56
CA GLU A 211 -18.48 11.55 -22.92
C GLU A 211 -18.02 12.59 -23.96
N PRO A 212 -17.67 12.19 -25.19
CA PRO A 212 -17.62 13.11 -26.32
C PRO A 212 -18.96 13.84 -26.45
N LYS A 213 -18.98 15.07 -26.97
CA LYS A 213 -20.25 15.77 -27.20
C LYS A 213 -21.09 14.96 -28.22
N PRO A 214 -22.30 14.48 -27.87
CA PRO A 214 -23.11 13.63 -28.74
C PRO A 214 -23.70 14.39 -29.93
N ALA A 215 -24.18 13.64 -30.93
CA ALA A 215 -24.99 14.18 -32.01
C ALA A 215 -26.40 14.57 -31.52
N GLU A 216 -27.06 15.50 -32.21
CA GLU A 216 -28.42 15.92 -31.82
C GLU A 216 -29.42 14.76 -31.96
N GLY A 217 -30.13 14.45 -30.87
CA GLY A 217 -31.21 13.45 -30.84
C GLY A 217 -30.87 12.11 -30.17
N GLU A 218 -29.62 11.85 -29.80
CA GLU A 218 -29.26 10.63 -29.08
C GLU A 218 -29.78 10.64 -27.63
N SER A 219 -30.41 9.54 -27.21
CA SER A 219 -30.94 9.39 -25.84
C SER A 219 -29.90 8.75 -24.91
N PRO A 220 -29.73 9.27 -23.67
CA PRO A 220 -28.76 8.75 -22.73
C PRO A 220 -29.06 7.30 -22.33
N ARG A 221 -28.01 6.47 -22.27
CA ARG A 221 -28.07 5.11 -21.72
C ARG A 221 -27.36 5.10 -20.36
N VAL A 222 -27.99 4.46 -19.39
CA VAL A 222 -27.32 4.00 -18.17
C VAL A 222 -26.84 2.57 -18.43
N PRO A 223 -25.63 2.18 -17.99
CA PRO A 223 -25.18 0.80 -18.07
C PRO A 223 -26.11 -0.18 -17.35
N ALA A 224 -26.23 -1.39 -17.92
CA ALA A 224 -26.76 -2.53 -17.18
C ALA A 224 -25.69 -3.04 -16.18
N GLU A 225 -26.04 -4.03 -15.34
CA GLU A 225 -25.08 -4.64 -14.42
C GLU A 225 -23.85 -5.17 -15.17
N LEU A 226 -22.68 -4.59 -14.89
CA LEU A 226 -21.42 -4.90 -15.56
C LEU A 226 -20.97 -6.34 -15.32
N VAL A 227 -21.33 -6.95 -14.19
CA VAL A 227 -20.90 -8.30 -13.81
C VAL A 227 -22.10 -9.15 -13.45
N VAL A 228 -22.25 -10.26 -14.17
CA VAL A 228 -23.32 -11.23 -13.99
C VAL A 228 -22.75 -12.46 -13.28
N GLN A 229 -23.49 -12.99 -12.30
CA GLN A 229 -23.04 -14.12 -11.47
C GLN A 229 -22.92 -15.43 -12.25
N SER A 230 -23.71 -15.60 -13.31
CA SER A 230 -23.68 -16.76 -14.20
C SER A 230 -24.01 -16.31 -15.62
N VAL A 231 -23.09 -16.60 -16.54
CA VAL A 231 -23.34 -16.64 -17.98
C VAL A 231 -23.12 -18.08 -18.43
N ASP A 232 -24.15 -18.69 -19.01
CA ASP A 232 -24.07 -20.02 -19.61
C ASP A 232 -23.63 -19.91 -21.08
N ALA A 233 -22.43 -20.42 -21.34
CA ALA A 233 -21.84 -20.54 -22.67
C ALA A 233 -21.26 -21.96 -22.84
N GLY A 234 -22.10 -22.97 -22.57
CA GLY A 234 -21.73 -24.39 -22.53
C GLY A 234 -21.14 -24.83 -21.18
N SER A 235 -20.74 -23.86 -20.36
CA SER A 235 -20.61 -23.99 -18.90
C SER A 235 -21.00 -22.65 -18.28
N SER A 236 -21.53 -22.68 -17.06
CA SER A 236 -21.85 -21.49 -16.27
C SER A 236 -20.57 -20.92 -15.66
N ARG A 237 -20.25 -19.65 -15.94
CA ARG A 237 -19.16 -18.91 -15.27
C ARG A 237 -19.63 -17.51 -14.83
N ARG A 238 -19.05 -16.98 -13.75
CA ARG A 238 -19.16 -15.56 -13.38
C ARG A 238 -18.40 -14.73 -14.42
N ALA A 239 -19.00 -13.66 -14.93
CA ALA A 239 -18.41 -12.89 -16.03
C ALA A 239 -18.76 -11.39 -15.98
N ALA A 240 -17.85 -10.56 -16.49
CA ALA A 240 -18.15 -9.19 -16.87
C ALA A 240 -18.77 -9.17 -18.28
N VAL A 241 -19.89 -8.46 -18.47
CA VAL A 241 -20.61 -8.40 -19.75
C VAL A 241 -20.40 -7.03 -20.41
N LEU A 242 -19.80 -7.05 -21.60
CA LEU A 242 -19.54 -5.88 -22.43
C LEU A 242 -20.50 -5.86 -23.62
N ARG A 243 -21.34 -4.83 -23.67
CA ARG A 243 -22.19 -4.55 -24.85
C ARG A 243 -21.33 -4.01 -26.02
N PRO A 244 -21.80 -4.09 -27.28
CA PRO A 244 -21.10 -3.51 -28.43
C PRO A 244 -20.59 -2.10 -28.19
N GLY A 245 -19.29 -1.87 -28.40
CA GLY A 245 -18.60 -0.59 -28.15
C GLY A 245 -18.16 -0.32 -26.70
N ALA A 246 -18.56 -1.15 -25.73
CA ALA A 246 -18.14 -1.00 -24.33
C ALA A 246 -16.72 -1.54 -24.10
N ARG A 247 -16.00 -1.00 -23.12
CA ARG A 247 -14.66 -1.46 -22.72
C ARG A 247 -14.38 -1.37 -21.22
N LEU A 248 -13.44 -2.20 -20.76
CA LEU A 248 -12.88 -2.19 -19.41
C LEU A 248 -11.37 -2.02 -19.45
N ASP A 249 -10.85 -1.11 -18.64
CA ASP A 249 -9.43 -0.81 -18.49
C ASP A 249 -8.96 -1.11 -17.05
N TRP A 250 -8.12 -2.13 -16.87
CA TRP A 250 -7.40 -2.37 -15.62
C TRP A 250 -5.99 -1.80 -15.68
N PHE A 251 -5.48 -1.30 -14.55
CA PHE A 251 -4.10 -0.85 -14.41
C PHE A 251 -3.39 -1.79 -13.44
N VAL A 252 -2.35 -2.49 -13.90
CA VAL A 252 -1.71 -3.59 -13.19
C VAL A 252 -0.19 -3.55 -13.33
N GLU A 253 0.53 -4.10 -12.36
CA GLU A 253 1.95 -4.41 -12.49
C GLU A 253 2.12 -5.73 -13.26
N ALA A 254 2.95 -5.75 -14.29
CA ALA A 254 3.22 -6.96 -15.08
C ALA A 254 4.39 -7.75 -14.46
N PRO A 255 4.17 -8.96 -13.89
CA PRO A 255 5.26 -9.74 -13.31
C PRO A 255 6.24 -10.23 -14.39
N LYS A 256 7.47 -10.57 -13.97
CA LYS A 256 8.60 -10.92 -14.86
C LYS A 256 8.27 -12.04 -15.88
N ASP A 257 7.56 -13.07 -15.43
CA ASP A 257 7.04 -14.17 -16.27
C ASP A 257 5.51 -14.08 -16.45
N GLY A 258 4.99 -12.86 -16.58
CA GLY A 258 3.55 -12.60 -16.58
C GLY A 258 2.79 -13.13 -17.80
N VAL A 259 1.58 -13.62 -17.55
CA VAL A 259 0.59 -13.99 -18.57
C VAL A 259 -0.77 -13.41 -18.18
N LEU A 260 -1.43 -12.70 -19.08
CA LEU A 260 -2.84 -12.33 -18.94
C LEU A 260 -3.69 -13.51 -19.43
N ALA A 261 -4.51 -14.08 -18.56
CA ALA A 261 -5.43 -15.17 -18.86
C ALA A 261 -6.89 -14.70 -18.72
N PHE A 262 -7.78 -15.17 -19.60
CA PHE A 262 -9.22 -14.88 -19.55
C PHE A 262 -10.02 -15.84 -20.43
N GLY A 263 -11.28 -16.08 -20.09
CA GLY A 263 -12.27 -16.74 -20.95
C GLY A 263 -13.19 -15.73 -21.62
N ALA A 264 -13.44 -15.89 -22.92
CA ALA A 264 -14.35 -15.03 -23.68
C ALA A 264 -15.49 -15.84 -24.34
N ALA A 265 -16.72 -15.32 -24.28
CA ALA A 265 -17.89 -15.85 -24.99
C ALA A 265 -18.74 -14.71 -25.59
N ALA A 266 -19.56 -15.01 -26.59
CA ALA A 266 -20.46 -14.07 -27.28
C ALA A 266 -21.91 -14.54 -27.23
N SER A 267 -22.87 -13.61 -27.16
CA SER A 267 -24.31 -13.93 -27.22
C SER A 267 -24.81 -14.28 -28.63
N SER A 268 -24.15 -13.78 -29.68
CA SER A 268 -24.36 -14.15 -31.07
C SER A 268 -23.52 -15.38 -31.49
N ALA A 269 -23.60 -15.81 -32.75
CA ALA A 269 -22.78 -16.92 -33.25
C ALA A 269 -21.27 -16.67 -33.07
N SER A 270 -20.84 -15.42 -33.28
CA SER A 270 -19.50 -14.92 -33.01
C SER A 270 -19.49 -13.40 -32.92
N SER A 271 -18.60 -12.82 -32.11
CA SER A 271 -18.35 -11.37 -32.10
C SER A 271 -16.90 -11.04 -31.75
N THR A 272 -16.46 -9.81 -32.00
CA THR A 272 -15.04 -9.42 -31.96
C THR A 272 -14.66 -8.76 -30.63
N LEU A 273 -13.75 -9.41 -29.90
CA LEU A 273 -13.08 -8.85 -28.73
C LEU A 273 -11.71 -8.30 -29.15
N ALA A 274 -11.43 -7.03 -28.87
CA ALA A 274 -10.06 -6.51 -28.89
C ALA A 274 -9.48 -6.50 -27.47
N VAL A 275 -8.24 -6.95 -27.32
CA VAL A 275 -7.48 -6.91 -26.07
C VAL A 275 -6.19 -6.13 -26.30
N GLU A 276 -5.98 -5.05 -25.56
CA GLU A 276 -4.80 -4.19 -25.68
C GLU A 276 -4.00 -4.23 -24.37
N VAL A 277 -2.67 -4.32 -24.47
CA VAL A 277 -1.76 -4.18 -23.33
C VAL A 277 -0.83 -3.02 -23.63
N THR A 278 -0.95 -1.95 -22.85
CA THR A 278 -0.21 -0.69 -23.06
C THR A 278 0.59 -0.34 -21.80
N SER A 279 1.89 -0.08 -21.92
CA SER A 279 2.69 0.65 -20.92
C SER A 279 2.89 2.09 -21.38
N ASP A 280 3.48 2.94 -20.54
CA ASP A 280 3.83 4.32 -20.94
C ASP A 280 4.88 4.38 -22.08
N ALA A 281 5.53 3.26 -22.43
CA ALA A 281 6.55 3.16 -23.48
C ALA A 281 6.19 2.26 -24.68
N ALA A 282 5.28 1.30 -24.52
CA ALA A 282 4.97 0.29 -25.55
C ALA A 282 3.48 -0.08 -25.57
N SER A 283 2.98 -0.58 -26.69
CA SER A 283 1.63 -1.15 -26.77
C SER A 283 1.57 -2.36 -27.70
N SER A 284 0.78 -3.36 -27.31
CA SER A 284 0.34 -4.46 -28.16
C SER A 284 -1.19 -4.52 -28.19
N ALA A 285 -1.74 -5.15 -29.24
CA ALA A 285 -3.18 -5.36 -29.40
C ALA A 285 -3.43 -6.68 -30.14
N GLU A 286 -4.41 -7.45 -29.67
CA GLU A 286 -4.87 -8.70 -30.28
C GLU A 286 -6.38 -8.61 -30.53
N ARG A 287 -6.84 -9.16 -31.66
CA ARG A 287 -8.27 -9.28 -31.99
C ARG A 287 -8.68 -10.74 -31.98
N ILE A 288 -9.72 -11.05 -31.23
CA ILE A 288 -10.14 -12.41 -30.89
C ILE A 288 -11.61 -12.57 -31.26
N THR A 289 -11.89 -13.54 -32.12
CA THR A 289 -13.26 -13.96 -32.43
C THR A 289 -13.80 -14.82 -31.29
N ALA A 290 -14.62 -14.23 -30.42
CA ALA A 290 -15.37 -14.98 -29.41
C ALA A 290 -16.54 -15.73 -30.08
N LYS A 291 -16.94 -16.87 -29.51
CA LYS A 291 -18.03 -17.74 -29.99
C LYS A 291 -19.09 -17.90 -28.89
N ARG A 292 -20.21 -18.57 -29.19
CA ARG A 292 -21.23 -18.94 -28.19
C ARG A 292 -20.74 -19.78 -27.03
N SER A 293 -19.65 -20.53 -27.22
CA SER A 293 -18.99 -21.30 -26.18
C SER A 293 -17.77 -20.55 -25.65
N TRP A 294 -17.44 -20.72 -24.38
CA TRP A 294 -16.21 -20.19 -23.79
C TRP A 294 -14.97 -20.56 -24.62
N GLY A 295 -14.23 -19.53 -25.05
CA GLY A 295 -12.89 -19.65 -25.62
C GLY A 295 -11.89 -19.05 -24.66
N ASP A 296 -11.11 -19.92 -24.01
CA ASP A 296 -10.05 -19.50 -23.08
C ASP A 296 -8.80 -19.03 -23.84
N ARG A 297 -8.13 -18.02 -23.30
CA ARG A 297 -7.06 -17.26 -23.96
C ARG A 297 -5.97 -16.87 -22.99
N GLN A 298 -4.75 -16.73 -23.52
CA GLN A 298 -3.56 -16.33 -22.78
C GLN A 298 -2.70 -15.39 -23.66
N ILE A 299 -2.33 -14.24 -23.10
CA ILE A 299 -1.47 -13.24 -23.75
C ILE A 299 -0.22 -13.05 -22.88
N SER A 300 0.95 -13.19 -23.50
CA SER A 300 2.25 -13.02 -22.81
C SER A 300 2.49 -11.56 -22.44
N LEU A 301 2.83 -11.30 -21.17
CA LEU A 301 3.21 -9.97 -20.67
C LEU A 301 4.73 -9.77 -20.65
N LYS A 302 5.54 -10.74 -21.13
CA LYS A 302 7.01 -10.69 -21.07
C LYS A 302 7.63 -9.45 -21.73
N GLY A 303 7.00 -8.89 -22.77
CA GLY A 303 7.45 -7.67 -23.43
C GLY A 303 7.29 -6.38 -22.59
N VAL A 304 6.55 -6.45 -21.50
CA VAL A 304 6.26 -5.34 -20.57
C VAL A 304 6.55 -5.71 -19.11
N ALA A 305 7.34 -6.77 -18.88
CA ALA A 305 7.74 -7.25 -17.56
C ALA A 305 8.32 -6.13 -16.67
N GLY A 306 7.89 -6.07 -15.42
CA GLY A 306 8.25 -5.05 -14.43
C GLY A 306 7.55 -3.70 -14.60
N GLN A 307 6.87 -3.46 -15.73
CA GLN A 307 6.19 -2.19 -16.00
C GLN A 307 4.77 -2.20 -15.44
N ILE A 308 4.25 -1.01 -15.15
CA ILE A 308 2.82 -0.80 -14.95
C ILE A 308 2.16 -0.70 -16.33
N VAL A 309 1.08 -1.46 -16.53
CA VAL A 309 0.36 -1.55 -17.81
C VAL A 309 -1.14 -1.34 -17.65
N ARG A 310 -1.75 -0.73 -18.65
CA ARG A 310 -3.19 -0.76 -18.88
C ARG A 310 -3.52 -2.01 -19.69
N VAL A 311 -4.29 -2.92 -19.10
CA VAL A 311 -4.94 -4.05 -19.78
C VAL A 311 -6.35 -3.63 -20.13
N ARG A 312 -6.65 -3.55 -21.43
CA ARG A 312 -7.94 -3.14 -21.97
C ARG A 312 -8.63 -4.30 -22.67
N PHE A 313 -9.93 -4.41 -22.44
CA PHE A 313 -10.83 -5.28 -23.19
C PHE A 313 -11.93 -4.43 -23.82
N THR A 314 -12.04 -4.44 -25.15
CA THR A 314 -13.02 -3.66 -25.93
C THR A 314 -13.90 -4.59 -26.75
N ASN A 315 -15.22 -4.44 -26.68
CA ASN A 315 -16.13 -5.09 -27.61
C ASN A 315 -16.19 -4.28 -28.92
N GLU A 316 -15.45 -4.73 -29.94
CA GLU A 316 -15.49 -4.16 -31.30
C GLU A 316 -16.58 -4.80 -32.18
N GLY A 317 -17.34 -5.75 -31.63
CA GLY A 317 -18.37 -6.51 -32.31
C GLY A 317 -19.77 -5.88 -32.29
N ASP A 318 -20.74 -6.69 -32.70
CA ASP A 318 -22.16 -6.39 -32.87
C ASP A 318 -23.08 -7.03 -31.83
N ALA A 319 -22.53 -7.88 -30.94
CA ALA A 319 -23.25 -8.60 -29.90
C ALA A 319 -22.54 -8.53 -28.55
N ASP A 320 -23.28 -8.76 -27.47
CA ASP A 320 -22.73 -8.77 -26.11
C ASP A 320 -21.64 -9.86 -25.94
N LEU A 321 -20.54 -9.47 -25.30
CA LEU A 321 -19.42 -10.33 -24.94
C LEU A 321 -19.38 -10.55 -23.44
N ALA A 322 -19.06 -11.77 -23.01
CA ALA A 322 -18.82 -12.11 -21.61
C ALA A 322 -17.34 -12.45 -21.39
N LEU A 323 -16.75 -11.90 -20.32
CA LEU A 323 -15.36 -12.11 -19.89
C LEU A 323 -15.32 -12.80 -18.53
N SER A 324 -14.83 -14.03 -18.48
CA SER A 324 -14.63 -14.83 -17.26
C SER A 324 -13.15 -14.98 -16.93
N ASP A 325 -12.85 -15.34 -15.67
CA ASP A 325 -11.50 -15.73 -15.20
C ASP A 325 -10.36 -14.77 -15.60
N VAL A 326 -10.65 -13.46 -15.66
CA VAL A 326 -9.66 -12.43 -16.04
C VAL A 326 -8.61 -12.30 -14.95
N ARG A 327 -7.42 -12.86 -15.20
CA ARG A 327 -6.33 -13.00 -14.22
C ARG A 327 -4.99 -12.61 -14.82
N VAL A 328 -4.17 -11.93 -14.04
CA VAL A 328 -2.72 -11.91 -14.26
C VAL A 328 -2.14 -13.13 -13.57
N LEU A 329 -1.42 -13.97 -14.30
CA LEU A 329 -0.71 -15.14 -13.81
C LEU A 329 0.79 -14.86 -13.76
N ARG A 330 1.48 -15.59 -12.89
CA ARG A 330 2.93 -15.70 -12.79
C ARG A 330 3.36 -17.17 -12.82
N ARG A 331 4.65 -17.43 -12.98
CA ARG A 331 5.22 -18.75 -12.64
C ARG A 331 5.01 -19.02 -11.14
N ALA A 332 4.51 -20.21 -10.80
CA ALA A 332 4.44 -20.67 -9.42
C ALA A 332 5.86 -20.82 -8.86
N ALA A 333 6.07 -20.32 -7.64
CA ALA A 333 7.24 -20.69 -6.85
C ALA A 333 7.04 -22.10 -6.29
N GLU A 334 8.14 -22.76 -5.90
CA GLU A 334 8.04 -23.95 -5.05
C GLU A 334 7.39 -23.55 -3.72
N VAL A 335 6.32 -24.24 -3.34
CA VAL A 335 5.59 -23.93 -2.10
C VAL A 335 6.20 -24.72 -0.95
N VAL A 336 6.77 -24.02 0.02
CA VAL A 336 7.39 -24.62 1.20
C VAL A 336 6.38 -24.72 2.33
N SER A 337 6.16 -25.95 2.82
CA SER A 337 5.35 -26.20 4.02
C SER A 337 6.06 -25.69 5.27
N ILE A 338 5.31 -25.06 6.16
CA ILE A 338 5.77 -24.76 7.53
C ILE A 338 5.02 -25.72 8.45
N ASP A 339 5.65 -26.89 8.67
CA ASP A 339 5.03 -28.01 9.39
C ASP A 339 4.84 -27.74 10.89
N GLN A 340 5.63 -26.83 11.46
CA GLN A 340 5.49 -26.39 12.85
C GLN A 340 5.53 -24.85 12.95
N PRO A 341 4.59 -24.22 13.68
CA PRO A 341 4.64 -22.79 13.95
C PRO A 341 5.87 -22.38 14.79
N ALA A 342 6.30 -21.14 14.64
CA ALA A 342 7.33 -20.55 15.47
C ALA A 342 6.93 -20.61 16.95
N ARG A 343 7.85 -21.08 17.79
CA ARG A 343 7.64 -21.13 19.25
C ARG A 343 7.72 -19.73 19.84
N ASN A 344 8.68 -18.95 19.36
CA ASN A 344 9.09 -17.65 19.88
C ASN A 344 9.20 -16.59 18.78
N VAL A 345 9.17 -15.32 19.18
CA VAL A 345 9.31 -14.16 18.29
C VAL A 345 10.27 -13.15 18.91
N VAL A 346 11.21 -12.64 18.11
CA VAL A 346 11.98 -11.44 18.40
C VAL A 346 11.73 -10.43 17.28
N VAL A 347 11.27 -9.23 17.64
CA VAL A 347 11.20 -8.09 16.72
C VAL A 347 12.23 -7.06 17.17
N LEU A 348 13.28 -6.88 16.36
CA LEU A 348 14.29 -5.85 16.52
C LEU A 348 13.96 -4.68 15.58
N LEU A 349 13.79 -3.50 16.17
CA LEU A 349 13.69 -2.24 15.46
C LEU A 349 14.93 -1.39 15.78
N ILE A 350 15.63 -0.95 14.74
CA ILE A 350 16.85 -0.16 14.84
C ILE A 350 16.51 1.26 14.41
N ASP A 351 16.48 2.21 15.36
CA ASP A 351 16.00 3.59 15.14
C ASP A 351 16.81 4.31 14.03
N THR A 352 16.14 5.00 13.11
CA THR A 352 16.73 5.72 11.94
C THR A 352 17.52 4.91 10.91
N LEU A 353 17.60 3.58 11.01
CA LEU A 353 18.39 2.77 10.09
C LEU A 353 17.83 2.77 8.66
N ARG A 354 18.57 3.36 7.71
CA ARG A 354 18.25 3.34 6.28
C ARG A 354 18.60 2.01 5.61
N ALA A 355 17.74 1.51 4.72
CA ALA A 355 18.08 0.37 3.87
C ALA A 355 19.32 0.65 3.00
N SER A 356 19.44 1.87 2.46
CA SER A 356 20.55 2.27 1.58
C SER A 356 21.93 2.33 2.24
N LYS A 357 22.01 2.16 3.58
CA LYS A 357 23.25 2.05 4.33
C LYS A 357 23.71 0.59 4.51
N LEU A 358 22.90 -0.42 4.19
CA LEU A 358 23.24 -1.84 4.33
C LEU A 358 23.70 -2.43 2.98
N GLN A 359 24.78 -3.24 2.97
CA GLN A 359 25.27 -3.85 1.72
C GLN A 359 24.28 -4.84 1.09
N ALA A 360 23.51 -5.57 1.92
CA ALA A 360 22.42 -6.46 1.50
C ALA A 360 21.30 -5.77 0.69
N TYR A 361 21.17 -4.45 0.79
CA TYR A 361 20.21 -3.61 0.06
C TYR A 361 20.89 -2.76 -1.01
N TYR A 362 21.99 -2.09 -0.64
CA TYR A 362 22.76 -1.22 -1.49
C TYR A 362 24.23 -1.65 -1.47
N ARG A 363 24.61 -2.50 -2.42
CA ARG A 363 25.96 -3.10 -2.55
C ARG A 363 27.13 -2.09 -2.61
N LYS A 364 26.85 -0.80 -2.87
CA LYS A 364 27.84 0.28 -2.87
C LYS A 364 27.99 0.97 -1.49
N SER A 365 27.22 0.57 -0.48
CA SER A 365 27.40 1.10 0.87
C SER A 365 28.80 0.75 1.39
N ARG A 366 29.46 1.74 2.00
CA ARG A 366 30.74 1.53 2.70
C ARG A 366 30.57 0.87 4.07
N VAL A 367 29.37 0.90 4.63
CA VAL A 367 29.11 0.40 5.99
C VAL A 367 29.24 -1.12 6.00
N THR A 368 29.85 -1.64 7.06
CA THR A 368 30.16 -3.06 7.26
C THR A 368 29.22 -3.64 8.31
N THR A 369 28.39 -4.61 7.94
CA THR A 369 27.33 -5.20 8.78
C THR A 369 27.27 -6.73 8.65
N PRO A 370 28.33 -7.45 9.03
CA PRO A 370 28.41 -8.90 8.85
C PRO A 370 27.28 -9.69 9.53
N ALA A 371 26.75 -9.24 10.67
CA ALA A 371 25.66 -9.96 11.35
C ALA A 371 24.32 -9.81 10.61
N ILE A 372 24.06 -8.64 10.02
CA ILE A 372 22.95 -8.45 9.09
C ILE A 372 23.15 -9.27 7.80
N ASP A 373 24.36 -9.32 7.24
CA ASP A 373 24.63 -10.09 6.03
C ASP A 373 24.45 -11.62 6.28
N GLU A 374 24.88 -12.12 7.44
CA GLU A 374 24.63 -13.48 7.93
C GLU A 374 23.12 -13.75 8.09
N LEU A 375 22.39 -12.83 8.76
CA LEU A 375 20.94 -12.92 8.92
C LEU A 375 20.18 -13.03 7.60
N VAL A 376 20.61 -12.29 6.57
CA VAL A 376 20.03 -12.37 5.22
C VAL A 376 20.36 -13.69 4.55
N SER A 377 21.59 -14.20 4.73
CA SER A 377 22.00 -15.49 4.16
C SER A 377 21.18 -16.67 4.69
N GLU A 378 20.69 -16.59 5.93
CA GLU A 378 19.86 -17.60 6.59
C GLU A 378 18.35 -17.30 6.56
N GLY A 379 17.92 -16.27 5.82
CA GLY A 379 16.56 -15.74 5.91
C GLY A 379 15.99 -15.16 4.63
N THR A 380 14.97 -14.32 4.81
CA THR A 380 14.26 -13.59 3.76
C THR A 380 14.48 -12.08 3.91
N LEU A 381 14.85 -11.42 2.81
CA LEU A 381 14.97 -9.96 2.71
C LEU A 381 13.88 -9.40 1.77
N PHE A 382 13.13 -8.42 2.24
CA PHE A 382 12.18 -7.66 1.42
C PHE A 382 12.86 -6.42 0.87
N GLU A 383 13.03 -6.35 -0.46
CA GLU A 383 13.86 -5.32 -1.11
C GLU A 383 13.23 -3.92 -1.11
N ARG A 384 11.90 -3.85 -0.96
CA ARG A 384 11.10 -2.62 -1.14
C ARG A 384 10.17 -2.35 0.03
N ALA A 385 10.62 -2.61 1.25
CA ALA A 385 9.89 -2.22 2.45
C ALA A 385 9.82 -0.69 2.59
N GLN A 386 8.71 -0.19 3.11
CA GLN A 386 8.47 1.23 3.32
C GLN A 386 7.80 1.50 4.67
N SER A 387 8.30 2.50 5.39
CA SER A 387 7.69 2.92 6.64
C SER A 387 6.37 3.68 6.43
N PRO A 388 5.35 3.48 7.29
CA PRO A 388 4.11 4.26 7.28
C PRO A 388 4.26 5.77 7.60
N GLU A 389 5.35 6.19 8.24
CA GLU A 389 5.62 7.59 8.62
C GLU A 389 7.14 7.88 8.64
N ASN A 390 7.52 9.15 8.87
CA ASN A 390 8.90 9.63 8.71
C ASN A 390 9.62 9.95 10.04
N TRP A 391 9.04 9.56 11.18
CA TRP A 391 9.59 9.74 12.52
C TRP A 391 9.03 8.71 13.51
N THR A 392 9.76 8.45 14.61
CA THR A 392 9.60 7.26 15.43
C THR A 392 8.18 6.99 15.91
N LYS A 393 7.53 7.97 16.53
CA LYS A 393 6.33 7.72 17.34
C LYS A 393 5.16 7.11 16.54
N PRO A 394 4.74 7.70 15.39
CA PRO A 394 3.72 7.05 14.57
C PRO A 394 4.22 5.78 13.88
N SER A 395 5.47 5.72 13.42
CA SER A 395 5.99 4.52 12.75
C SER A 395 6.03 3.30 13.67
N VAL A 396 6.47 3.45 14.92
CA VAL A 396 6.46 2.38 15.93
C VAL A 396 5.04 2.03 16.37
N ALA A 397 4.13 3.01 16.46
CA ALA A 397 2.71 2.72 16.67
C ALA A 397 2.13 1.85 15.54
N SER A 398 2.45 2.12 14.27
CA SER A 398 2.07 1.26 13.15
C SER A 398 2.73 -0.12 13.18
N VAL A 399 3.99 -0.26 13.61
CA VAL A 399 4.65 -1.58 13.75
C VAL A 399 4.01 -2.41 14.86
N LEU A 400 3.71 -1.81 16.02
CA LEU A 400 3.19 -2.52 17.19
C LEU A 400 1.67 -2.76 17.18
N THR A 401 0.89 -2.03 16.38
CA THR A 401 -0.57 -2.23 16.26
C THR A 401 -1.03 -2.71 14.89
N SER A 402 -0.13 -2.69 13.89
CA SER A 402 -0.45 -2.92 12.49
C SER A 402 -1.59 -2.03 11.95
N LEU A 403 -1.78 -0.84 12.53
CA LEU A 403 -2.71 0.20 12.08
C LEU A 403 -1.98 1.26 11.25
N HIS A 404 -2.66 1.85 10.27
CA HIS A 404 -2.13 3.04 9.58
C HIS A 404 -2.12 4.27 10.50
N PRO A 405 -1.24 5.26 10.25
CA PRO A 405 -1.23 6.53 10.99
C PRO A 405 -2.60 7.22 11.05
N ALA A 406 -3.33 7.23 9.94
CA ALA A 406 -4.69 7.77 9.86
C ALA A 406 -5.72 7.03 10.74
N THR A 407 -5.43 5.81 11.20
CA THR A 407 -6.31 5.01 12.07
C THR A 407 -5.92 5.14 13.55
N HIS A 408 -4.64 4.98 13.92
CA HIS A 408 -4.22 5.09 15.33
C HIS A 408 -4.00 6.53 15.82
N ARG A 409 -3.82 7.50 14.91
CA ARG A 409 -3.78 8.96 15.15
C ARG A 409 -2.68 9.48 16.09
N THR A 410 -1.66 8.68 16.37
CA THR A 410 -0.49 9.03 17.18
C THR A 410 0.57 9.81 16.36
N LYS A 411 0.11 10.86 15.68
CA LYS A 411 0.85 11.59 14.63
C LYS A 411 1.40 12.96 15.07
N GLU A 412 0.94 13.49 16.20
CA GLU A 412 1.36 14.81 16.73
C GLU A 412 2.28 14.65 17.95
N ASP A 413 3.12 15.63 18.28
CA ASP A 413 3.99 15.61 19.46
C ASP A 413 3.24 15.33 20.77
N ALA A 414 2.08 15.99 20.96
CA ALA A 414 1.20 15.78 22.11
C ALA A 414 0.31 14.52 22.00
N SER A 415 0.26 13.82 20.86
CA SER A 415 -0.60 12.64 20.72
C SER A 415 -0.04 11.41 21.43
N LYS A 416 -0.94 10.62 22.00
CA LYS A 416 -0.68 9.35 22.69
C LYS A 416 -1.20 8.18 21.85
N LEU A 417 -0.61 7.00 21.98
CA LEU A 417 -1.21 5.75 21.48
C LEU A 417 -2.44 5.44 22.33
N PRO A 418 -3.67 5.44 21.78
CA PRO A 418 -4.87 5.27 22.58
C PRO A 418 -4.92 3.89 23.23
N ARG A 419 -5.52 3.77 24.43
CA ARG A 419 -5.73 2.48 25.11
C ARG A 419 -6.68 1.52 24.38
N SER A 420 -7.34 2.00 23.32
CA SER A 420 -8.15 1.20 22.39
C SER A 420 -7.35 0.66 21.19
N ALA A 421 -6.09 1.06 21.03
CA ALA A 421 -5.20 0.56 19.99
C ALA A 421 -4.54 -0.74 20.47
N LEU A 422 -5.14 -1.87 20.10
CA LEU A 422 -4.64 -3.21 20.42
C LEU A 422 -3.20 -3.39 19.92
N MET A 423 -2.26 -3.64 20.84
CA MET A 423 -0.88 -3.92 20.49
C MET A 423 -0.62 -5.42 20.33
N LEU A 424 0.36 -5.75 19.50
CA LEU A 424 0.91 -7.09 19.28
C LEU A 424 1.34 -7.78 20.58
N SER A 425 1.84 -7.01 21.55
CA SER A 425 2.16 -7.47 22.90
C SER A 425 0.94 -7.99 23.65
N GLU A 426 -0.19 -7.29 23.61
CA GLU A 426 -1.44 -7.71 24.25
C GLU A 426 -2.00 -8.98 23.62
N VAL A 427 -1.89 -9.10 22.29
CA VAL A 427 -2.26 -10.33 21.56
C VAL A 427 -1.40 -11.50 22.05
N TYR A 428 -0.08 -11.37 22.09
CA TYR A 428 0.81 -12.45 22.54
C TYR A 428 0.64 -12.80 24.03
N GLN A 429 0.47 -11.81 24.90
CA GLN A 429 0.25 -12.03 26.34
C GLN A 429 -1.06 -12.80 26.57
N LYS A 430 -2.12 -12.47 25.83
CA LYS A 430 -3.41 -13.18 25.89
C LYS A 430 -3.29 -14.64 25.42
N GLU A 431 -2.48 -14.91 24.41
CA GLU A 431 -2.20 -16.27 23.91
C GLU A 431 -1.10 -17.01 24.72
N GLY A 432 -0.78 -16.52 25.92
CA GLY A 432 0.05 -17.22 26.91
C GLY A 432 1.57 -17.13 26.69
N PHE A 433 2.03 -16.23 25.82
CA PHE A 433 3.46 -15.95 25.66
C PHE A 433 3.96 -15.08 26.80
N LYS A 434 5.23 -15.26 27.19
CA LYS A 434 5.96 -14.26 27.97
C LYS A 434 6.31 -13.07 27.10
N THR A 435 5.90 -11.87 27.50
CA THR A 435 6.09 -10.66 26.71
C THR A 435 7.10 -9.71 27.34
N ALA A 436 8.09 -9.27 26.57
CA ALA A 436 9.08 -8.31 27.04
C ALA A 436 9.39 -7.22 26.02
N SER A 437 9.60 -6.00 26.51
CA SER A 437 10.06 -4.86 25.70
C SER A 437 11.29 -4.19 26.28
N PHE A 438 12.29 -3.96 25.43
CA PHE A 438 13.55 -3.29 25.76
C PHE A 438 13.69 -2.06 24.85
N ILE A 439 13.26 -0.89 25.32
CA ILE A 439 13.01 0.28 24.47
C ILE A 439 13.98 1.42 24.76
N ALA A 440 14.87 1.70 23.83
CA ALA A 440 15.87 2.77 23.95
C ALA A 440 15.41 4.14 23.44
N ASN A 441 14.15 4.32 23.01
CA ASN A 441 13.61 5.58 22.49
C ASN A 441 12.64 6.26 23.48
N GLY A 442 12.73 7.59 23.64
CA GLY A 442 11.96 8.35 24.62
C GLY A 442 10.49 8.60 24.24
N TYR A 443 10.17 8.65 22.95
CA TYR A 443 8.79 8.76 22.46
C TYR A 443 8.02 7.44 22.56
N VAL A 444 8.70 6.30 22.57
CA VAL A 444 8.08 4.97 22.72
C VAL A 444 8.01 4.60 24.20
N SER A 445 7.30 5.42 24.99
CA SER A 445 7.19 5.29 26.44
C SER A 445 5.75 5.16 26.96
N ASN A 446 5.60 4.77 28.23
CA ASN A 446 4.30 4.74 28.94
C ASN A 446 3.56 6.09 28.91
N ALA A 447 4.29 7.22 28.95
CA ALA A 447 3.74 8.56 28.74
C ALA A 447 2.96 8.65 27.41
N PHE A 448 3.49 8.03 26.36
CA PHE A 448 2.90 7.97 25.03
C PHE A 448 2.11 6.67 24.74
N GLY A 449 1.86 5.81 25.74
CA GLY A 449 0.89 4.72 25.67
C GLY A 449 1.44 3.35 25.25
N PHE A 450 2.76 3.19 25.13
CA PHE A 450 3.41 1.97 24.65
C PHE A 450 3.63 0.88 25.72
N ASP A 451 3.05 1.03 26.90
CA ASP A 451 3.17 0.16 28.08
C ASP A 451 2.10 -0.96 28.17
N GLN A 452 1.43 -1.28 27.07
CA GLN A 452 0.34 -2.28 27.03
C GLN A 452 0.87 -3.69 26.74
N GLY A 453 0.33 -4.71 27.42
CA GLY A 453 0.56 -6.12 27.06
C GLY A 453 1.93 -6.71 27.42
N TRP A 454 2.70 -6.08 28.31
CA TRP A 454 4.07 -6.51 28.66
C TRP A 454 4.13 -7.15 30.06
N ASP A 455 4.71 -8.36 30.17
CA ASP A 455 5.12 -8.95 31.45
C ASP A 455 6.42 -8.28 31.98
N HIS A 456 7.27 -7.82 31.07
CA HIS A 456 8.47 -7.04 31.37
C HIS A 456 8.56 -5.82 30.47
N TYR A 457 8.58 -4.63 31.07
CA TYR A 457 8.66 -3.36 30.36
C TYR A 457 9.89 -2.58 30.86
N THR A 458 10.77 -2.20 29.94
CA THR A 458 11.89 -1.30 30.18
C THR A 458 11.90 -0.19 29.12
N ASN A 459 11.92 1.08 29.56
CA ASN A 459 12.29 2.21 28.72
C ASN A 459 13.58 2.86 29.25
N TYR A 460 14.71 2.59 28.58
CA TYR A 460 16.04 2.97 29.05
C TYR A 460 16.17 4.48 29.26
N ILE A 461 15.55 5.30 28.40
CA ILE A 461 15.62 6.76 28.49
C ILE A 461 14.84 7.29 29.70
N ARG A 462 13.58 6.88 29.88
CA ARG A 462 12.74 7.36 30.99
C ARG A 462 13.26 6.88 32.34
N GLU A 463 13.89 5.71 32.37
CA GLU A 463 14.51 5.11 33.57
C GLU A 463 15.98 5.53 33.79
N GLN A 464 16.55 6.41 32.95
CA GLN A 464 17.94 6.91 33.05
C GLN A 464 19.00 5.79 33.00
N ARG A 465 18.74 4.75 32.21
CA ARG A 465 19.59 3.57 31.98
C ARG A 465 20.42 3.76 30.71
N ASN A 466 21.45 2.93 30.53
CA ASN A 466 22.32 3.00 29.35
C ASN A 466 21.58 2.52 28.09
N THR A 467 21.44 3.39 27.10
CA THR A 467 20.71 3.15 25.84
C THR A 467 21.52 2.44 24.77
N ASN A 468 22.86 2.38 24.92
CA ASN A 468 23.77 1.76 23.96
C ASN A 468 23.34 0.33 23.61
N ALA A 469 23.36 -0.04 22.33
CA ALA A 469 23.02 -1.38 21.83
C ALA A 469 23.62 -2.53 22.66
N SER A 470 24.88 -2.41 23.13
CA SER A 470 25.51 -3.43 23.98
C SER A 470 24.77 -3.73 25.29
N ASN A 471 24.17 -2.71 25.91
CA ASN A 471 23.40 -2.87 27.14
C ASN A 471 22.00 -3.42 26.83
N VAL A 472 21.35 -2.85 25.80
CA VAL A 472 20.00 -3.24 25.38
C VAL A 472 19.94 -4.72 24.98
N PHE A 473 20.88 -5.19 24.15
CA PHE A 473 20.99 -6.60 23.80
C PHE A 473 21.36 -7.49 24.99
N GLY A 474 22.24 -7.03 25.88
CA GLY A 474 22.66 -7.80 27.06
C GLY A 474 21.52 -8.09 28.04
N GLU A 475 20.66 -7.10 28.32
CA GLU A 475 19.48 -7.29 29.17
C GLU A 475 18.42 -8.17 28.48
N ALA A 476 18.22 -8.00 27.16
CA ALA A 476 17.32 -8.84 26.38
C ALA A 476 17.79 -10.31 26.36
N GLN A 477 19.09 -10.57 26.17
CA GLN A 477 19.69 -11.91 26.25
C GLN A 477 19.44 -12.55 27.62
N ALA A 478 19.73 -11.82 28.72
CA ALA A 478 19.55 -12.33 30.08
C ALA A 478 18.08 -12.68 30.38
N TRP A 479 17.14 -11.89 29.87
CA TRP A 479 15.71 -12.18 29.99
C TRP A 479 15.30 -13.39 29.13
N ILE A 480 15.78 -13.50 27.89
CA ILE A 480 15.50 -14.65 27.01
C ILE A 480 16.06 -15.94 27.61
N GLU A 481 17.30 -15.94 28.10
CA GLU A 481 17.93 -17.10 28.75
C GLU A 481 17.12 -17.60 29.95
N LYS A 482 16.59 -16.68 30.77
CA LYS A 482 15.70 -17.00 31.89
C LYS A 482 14.33 -17.56 31.46
N ASN A 483 13.85 -17.21 30.27
CA ASN A 483 12.51 -17.57 29.77
C ASN A 483 12.52 -18.57 28.60
N LYS A 484 13.68 -19.11 28.21
CA LYS A 484 13.90 -19.99 27.04
C LYS A 484 12.99 -21.23 26.99
N ASP A 485 12.54 -21.68 28.15
CA ASP A 485 11.67 -22.86 28.31
C ASP A 485 10.18 -22.52 28.21
N SER A 486 9.81 -21.24 28.10
CA SER A 486 8.48 -20.73 27.76
C SER A 486 8.38 -20.36 26.27
N ARG A 487 7.17 -20.09 25.76
CA ARG A 487 7.00 -19.29 24.53
C ARG A 487 7.21 -17.82 24.88
N PHE A 488 7.91 -17.06 24.04
CA PHE A 488 8.09 -15.63 24.27
C PHE A 488 7.91 -14.75 23.02
N PHE A 489 7.47 -13.51 23.26
CA PHE A 489 7.54 -12.40 22.32
C PHE A 489 8.40 -11.30 22.93
N VAL A 490 9.50 -10.95 22.26
CA VAL A 490 10.41 -9.89 22.68
C VAL A 490 10.44 -8.80 21.63
N TYR A 491 10.18 -7.57 22.04
CA TYR A 491 10.41 -6.37 21.25
C TYR A 491 11.67 -5.66 21.75
N ILE A 492 12.61 -5.42 20.84
CA ILE A 492 13.85 -4.69 21.11
C ILE A 492 13.83 -3.45 20.22
N GLN A 493 13.92 -2.27 20.82
CA GLN A 493 14.19 -1.03 20.09
C GLN A 493 15.53 -0.48 20.56
N THR A 494 16.54 -0.55 19.70
CA THR A 494 17.85 0.08 19.90
C THR A 494 17.84 1.50 19.35
N ILE A 495 18.61 2.40 19.97
CA ILE A 495 18.66 3.81 19.54
C ILE A 495 19.77 4.05 18.52
N ASP A 496 20.91 3.35 18.57
CA ASP A 496 21.98 3.49 17.57
C ASP A 496 21.47 3.07 16.17
N PRO A 497 21.54 3.88 15.09
CA PRO A 497 22.31 5.13 14.87
C PRO A 497 21.53 6.47 14.91
N HIS A 498 20.53 6.63 15.78
CA HIS A 498 19.76 7.89 15.97
C HIS A 498 20.60 9.02 16.57
N VAL A 499 20.23 10.26 16.23
CA VAL A 499 20.91 11.48 16.68
C VAL A 499 20.61 11.79 18.17
N PRO A 500 21.62 11.84 19.07
CA PRO A 500 22.94 12.35 18.75
C PRO A 500 24.09 11.33 18.71
N TYR A 501 24.59 11.13 17.50
CA TYR A 501 25.67 10.20 17.19
C TYR A 501 26.91 10.34 18.09
N ASP A 502 27.36 9.22 18.65
CA ASP A 502 28.59 9.02 19.42
C ASP A 502 29.07 7.55 19.37
N PRO A 503 29.44 7.01 18.18
CA PRO A 503 30.01 5.67 18.09
C PRO A 503 31.33 5.56 18.86
N PRO A 504 31.67 4.38 19.41
CA PRO A 504 32.99 4.16 19.97
C PRO A 504 34.09 4.38 18.93
N ASP A 505 35.22 4.88 19.40
CA ASP A 505 36.37 5.34 18.63
C ASP A 505 36.88 4.32 17.58
N GLU A 506 36.76 3.02 17.86
CA GLU A 506 37.17 1.94 16.96
C GLU A 506 36.29 1.81 15.72
N PHE A 507 34.96 1.97 15.87
CA PHE A 507 34.00 1.93 14.77
C PHE A 507 34.03 3.21 13.94
N LEU A 508 34.16 4.36 14.60
CA LEU A 508 34.38 5.64 13.92
C LEU A 508 35.62 5.60 13.01
N LYS A 509 36.73 5.00 13.47
CA LYS A 509 37.97 4.83 12.69
C LYS A 509 37.85 3.82 11.53
N MET A 510 36.71 3.17 11.34
CA MET A 510 36.41 2.45 10.09
C MET A 510 36.06 3.42 8.95
N TYR A 511 35.42 4.55 9.28
CA TYR A 511 34.83 5.48 8.31
C TYR A 511 35.48 6.88 8.28
N ASP A 512 36.15 7.26 9.37
CA ASP A 512 36.88 8.51 9.50
C ASP A 512 38.16 8.33 10.34
N ARG A 513 39.29 8.15 9.66
CA ARG A 513 40.63 8.05 10.28
C ARG A 513 41.39 9.38 10.30
N ALA A 514 40.92 10.38 9.57
CA ALA A 514 41.62 11.65 9.46
C ALA A 514 41.36 12.49 10.71
N PRO A 515 42.35 13.27 11.20
CA PRO A 515 42.09 14.27 12.23
C PRO A 515 40.91 15.17 11.82
N TYR A 516 40.01 15.43 12.76
CA TYR A 516 38.85 16.29 12.55
C TYR A 516 38.95 17.52 13.46
N SER A 517 38.91 18.70 12.84
CA SER A 517 39.00 20.01 13.51
C SER A 517 37.87 20.96 13.09
N GLY A 518 36.80 20.41 12.49
CA GLY A 518 35.60 21.17 12.15
C GLY A 518 34.63 21.33 13.33
N GLN A 519 33.41 21.75 13.03
CA GLN A 519 32.41 22.13 14.04
C GLN A 519 31.67 20.95 14.72
N VAL A 520 31.64 19.78 14.09
CA VAL A 520 30.84 18.61 14.49
C VAL A 520 31.33 18.01 15.81
N GLN A 521 30.48 18.12 16.82
CA GLN A 521 30.71 17.58 18.16
C GLN A 521 29.84 16.35 18.35
N ASN A 522 30.48 15.20 18.61
CA ASN A 522 29.84 13.99 19.13
C ASN A 522 28.88 14.34 20.29
N ARG A 523 27.76 13.60 20.44
CA ARG A 523 26.66 13.86 21.40
C ARG A 523 25.92 15.22 21.26
N ARG A 524 26.41 16.16 20.45
CA ARG A 524 25.77 17.47 20.21
C ARG A 524 25.23 17.65 18.80
N THR A 525 25.37 16.62 17.96
CA THR A 525 24.85 16.57 16.59
C THR A 525 23.37 16.95 16.54
N HIS A 526 22.54 16.56 17.51
CA HIS A 526 21.12 16.96 17.54
C HIS A 526 20.89 18.48 17.50
N LEU A 527 21.58 19.25 18.34
CA LEU A 527 21.49 20.71 18.36
C LEU A 527 21.97 21.32 17.03
N MET A 528 23.00 20.72 16.44
CA MET A 528 23.62 21.18 15.20
C MET A 528 22.73 20.91 13.98
N LEU A 529 22.07 19.75 13.93
CA LEU A 529 21.15 19.40 12.85
C LEU A 529 19.81 20.15 12.97
N ASP A 530 19.28 20.38 14.19
CA ASP A 530 18.09 21.23 14.37
C ASP A 530 18.36 22.69 13.95
N GLU A 531 19.50 23.27 14.34
CA GLU A 531 19.89 24.62 13.90
C GLU A 531 20.14 24.67 12.38
N ALA A 532 20.72 23.61 11.78
CA ALA A 532 20.86 23.49 10.33
C ALA A 532 19.50 23.42 9.61
N LYS A 533 18.53 22.68 10.17
CA LYS A 533 17.16 22.50 9.66
C LYS A 533 16.34 23.80 9.76
N LYS A 534 16.48 24.55 10.85
CA LYS A 534 15.78 25.82 11.11
C LYS A 534 16.40 27.02 10.40
N ASN A 535 17.73 27.11 10.38
CA ASN A 535 18.47 28.26 9.88
C ASN A 535 19.43 27.91 8.71
N PRO A 536 19.01 27.17 7.64
CA PRO A 536 19.90 26.61 6.61
C PRO A 536 20.68 27.65 5.79
N LYS A 537 20.29 28.93 5.84
CA LYS A 537 21.04 30.03 5.21
C LYS A 537 22.23 30.50 6.06
N LYS A 538 22.12 30.41 7.39
CA LYS A 538 23.11 30.88 8.37
C LYS A 538 24.05 29.75 8.77
N TYR A 539 23.49 28.58 9.04
CA TYR A 539 24.21 27.41 9.53
C TYR A 539 24.63 26.53 8.35
N LYS A 540 25.94 26.34 8.17
CA LYS A 540 26.51 25.64 7.00
C LYS A 540 27.58 24.64 7.40
N PHE A 541 27.40 23.40 6.99
CA PHE A 541 28.41 22.34 7.06
C PHE A 541 29.36 22.41 5.86
N THR A 542 30.66 22.39 6.13
CA THR A 542 31.72 22.15 5.12
C THR A 542 31.65 20.70 4.62
N ALA A 543 32.28 20.39 3.48
CA ALA A 543 32.33 19.00 2.98
C ALA A 543 32.84 18.02 4.05
N ARG A 544 33.91 18.40 4.76
CA ARG A 544 34.50 17.60 5.84
C ARG A 544 33.59 17.42 7.05
N ASP A 545 32.72 18.40 7.34
CA ASP A 545 31.70 18.27 8.39
C ASP A 545 30.64 17.23 8.00
N LYS A 546 30.23 17.18 6.73
CA LYS A 546 29.25 16.18 6.25
C LYS A 546 29.84 14.78 6.28
N GLU A 547 31.06 14.62 5.76
CA GLU A 547 31.83 13.37 5.87
C GLU A 547 31.95 12.89 7.32
N ARG A 548 32.13 13.82 8.26
CA ARG A 548 32.18 13.54 9.70
C ARG A 548 30.82 13.09 10.26
N ILE A 549 29.74 13.79 9.92
CA ILE A 549 28.37 13.43 10.32
C ILE A 549 28.02 12.03 9.83
N GLU A 550 28.23 11.76 8.54
CA GLU A 550 28.00 10.44 7.96
C GLU A 550 28.88 9.37 8.58
N ALA A 551 30.15 9.65 8.89
CA ALA A 551 31.04 8.68 9.53
C ALA A 551 30.68 8.37 10.99
N LEU A 552 30.03 9.30 11.70
CA LEU A 552 29.52 9.03 13.04
C LEU A 552 28.33 8.04 12.97
N HIS A 553 27.33 8.36 12.16
CA HIS A 553 26.17 7.48 11.94
C HIS A 553 26.58 6.10 11.36
N ASP A 554 27.46 6.07 10.36
CA ASP A 554 27.96 4.81 9.78
C ASP A 554 28.74 3.97 10.82
N GLY A 555 29.45 4.64 11.75
CA GLY A 555 30.13 4.01 12.87
C GLY A 555 29.15 3.36 13.85
N GLU A 556 28.01 4.00 14.13
CA GLU A 556 26.99 3.46 15.02
C GLU A 556 26.30 2.23 14.45
N ILE A 557 26.07 2.19 13.13
CA ILE A 557 25.53 0.98 12.47
C ILE A 557 26.48 -0.20 12.67
N SER A 558 27.79 -0.04 12.45
CA SER A 558 28.75 -1.15 12.66
C SER A 558 28.95 -1.50 14.12
N TYR A 559 28.86 -0.53 15.03
CA TYR A 559 28.84 -0.78 16.48
C TYR A 559 27.62 -1.63 16.85
N HIS A 560 26.43 -1.24 16.41
CA HIS A 560 25.18 -1.95 16.63
C HIS A 560 25.24 -3.37 16.07
N ASP A 561 25.65 -3.55 14.81
CA ASP A 561 25.78 -4.86 14.15
C ASP A 561 26.72 -5.81 14.91
N ALA A 562 27.83 -5.31 15.46
CA ALA A 562 28.76 -6.12 16.25
C ALA A 562 28.17 -6.66 17.57
N TYR A 563 27.17 -5.99 18.15
CA TYR A 563 26.41 -6.52 19.30
C TYR A 563 25.18 -7.33 18.88
N PHE A 564 24.60 -7.03 17.73
CA PHE A 564 23.57 -7.87 17.12
C PHE A 564 24.10 -9.26 16.73
N GLY A 565 25.33 -9.37 16.22
CA GLY A 565 25.99 -10.66 15.99
C GLY A 565 26.10 -11.49 17.27
N LYS A 566 26.54 -10.86 18.38
CA LYS A 566 26.57 -11.52 19.71
C LYS A 566 25.17 -11.92 20.19
N PHE A 567 24.14 -11.14 19.87
CA PHE A 567 22.75 -11.48 20.15
C PHE A 567 22.34 -12.77 19.41
N LEU A 568 22.59 -12.85 18.09
CA LEU A 568 22.32 -14.05 17.30
C LEU A 568 23.12 -15.27 17.78
N THR A 569 24.43 -15.12 18.04
CA THR A 569 25.26 -16.21 18.59
C THR A 569 24.66 -16.79 19.87
N LYS A 570 24.20 -15.93 20.80
CA LYS A 570 23.59 -16.37 22.06
C LYS A 570 22.25 -17.09 21.85
N LEU A 571 21.45 -16.73 20.84
CA LEU A 571 20.25 -17.50 20.50
C LEU A 571 20.60 -18.93 20.03
N GLY A 572 21.66 -19.07 19.25
CA GLY A 572 22.20 -20.39 18.84
C GLY A 572 22.75 -21.20 20.01
N GLU A 573 23.53 -20.59 20.91
CA GLU A 573 24.01 -21.22 22.16
C GLU A 573 22.87 -21.73 23.05
N LEU A 574 21.72 -21.04 23.05
CA LEU A 574 20.52 -21.43 23.79
C LEU A 574 19.65 -22.46 23.05
N GLY A 575 20.01 -22.87 21.83
CA GLY A 575 19.24 -23.80 20.99
C GLY A 575 17.93 -23.23 20.45
N LEU A 576 17.84 -21.90 20.29
CA LEU A 576 16.59 -21.19 19.98
C LEU A 576 16.39 -20.89 18.49
N ASP A 577 17.42 -21.02 17.65
CA ASP A 577 17.42 -20.58 16.24
C ASP A 577 16.23 -21.09 15.41
N GLN A 578 16.05 -22.41 15.30
CA GLN A 578 14.99 -23.02 14.48
C GLN A 578 13.58 -22.78 15.04
N ASN A 579 13.47 -22.39 16.31
CA ASN A 579 12.21 -22.20 17.03
C ASN A 579 11.82 -20.74 17.21
N THR A 580 12.64 -19.79 16.72
CA THR A 580 12.47 -18.35 16.93
C THR A 580 12.51 -17.63 15.60
N ILE A 581 11.41 -16.97 15.23
CA ILE A 581 11.43 -16.03 14.12
C ILE A 581 12.00 -14.69 14.60
N VAL A 582 13.08 -14.24 13.96
CA VAL A 582 13.75 -12.97 14.25
C VAL A 582 13.44 -12.00 13.11
N VAL A 583 12.82 -10.87 13.43
CA VAL A 583 12.52 -9.79 12.49
C VAL A 583 13.45 -8.62 12.76
N VAL A 584 14.05 -8.05 11.72
CA VAL A 584 14.89 -6.84 11.80
C VAL A 584 14.34 -5.78 10.86
N THR A 585 14.09 -4.59 11.39
CA THR A 585 13.56 -3.45 10.63
C THR A 585 14.02 -2.11 11.19
N SER A 586 13.55 -1.01 10.59
CA SER A 586 13.64 0.35 11.14
C SER A 586 12.25 1.00 11.18
N ASP A 587 12.06 1.95 12.08
CA ASP A 587 10.90 2.83 12.11
C ASP A 587 10.92 3.90 11.00
N HIS A 588 12.08 4.44 10.67
CA HIS A 588 12.31 5.36 9.55
C HIS A 588 13.80 5.43 9.21
N GLY A 589 14.18 6.32 8.29
CA GLY A 589 15.57 6.64 8.00
C GLY A 589 16.01 7.99 8.56
N GLU A 590 16.96 8.63 7.91
CA GLU A 590 17.57 9.92 8.31
C GLU A 590 17.79 10.78 7.05
N GLU A 591 18.07 12.09 7.12
CA GLU A 591 18.42 12.92 5.93
C GLU A 591 19.86 13.50 6.05
N PHE A 592 20.68 13.15 5.06
CA PHE A 592 22.06 13.52 4.68
C PHE A 592 22.21 14.78 3.82
N GLN A 593 21.21 15.66 3.78
CA GLN A 593 21.11 16.78 2.82
C GLN A 593 20.79 16.39 1.37
N GLU A 594 20.29 15.18 1.11
CA GLU A 594 19.89 14.74 -0.24
C GLU A 594 18.81 15.66 -0.84
N HIS A 595 17.86 16.13 -0.02
CA HIS A 595 16.82 17.09 -0.41
C HIS A 595 16.94 18.45 0.31
N GLY A 596 18.16 18.76 0.79
CA GLY A 596 18.50 20.07 1.33
C GLY A 596 18.26 20.26 2.84
N SER A 597 17.85 19.23 3.55
CA SER A 597 17.55 19.25 4.99
C SER A 597 18.40 18.24 5.78
N TRP A 598 18.15 18.08 7.08
CA TRP A 598 18.92 17.21 7.97
C TRP A 598 18.01 16.49 8.97
N GLY A 599 18.40 15.27 9.36
CA GLY A 599 17.67 14.47 10.34
C GLY A 599 16.37 13.89 9.79
N HIS A 600 15.33 13.71 10.61
CA HIS A 600 14.04 13.11 10.23
C HIS A 600 12.84 14.03 10.54
N GLY A 601 11.61 13.52 10.41
CA GLY A 601 10.39 14.26 10.79
C GLY A 601 10.09 15.51 9.96
N HIS A 602 10.29 15.48 8.63
CA HIS A 602 10.03 16.66 7.78
C HIS A 602 9.85 16.39 6.27
N SER A 603 10.54 15.40 5.71
CA SER A 603 10.43 14.99 4.29
C SER A 603 9.73 13.64 4.16
N VAL A 604 9.47 13.14 2.95
CA VAL A 604 8.86 11.81 2.74
C VAL A 604 9.58 11.06 1.63
N TYR A 605 10.88 11.31 1.48
CA TYR A 605 11.74 10.71 0.47
C TYR A 605 12.30 9.35 0.93
N GLN A 606 12.94 8.57 0.06
CA GLN A 606 13.44 7.23 0.39
C GLN A 606 14.48 7.22 1.52
N GLU A 607 15.17 8.34 1.73
CA GLU A 607 16.10 8.56 2.84
C GLU A 607 15.41 8.41 4.20
N LEU A 608 14.12 8.77 4.31
CA LEU A 608 13.30 8.63 5.52
C LEU A 608 12.33 7.44 5.49
N LEU A 609 11.82 7.06 4.31
CA LEU A 609 10.80 6.00 4.20
C LEU A 609 11.35 4.63 3.78
N GLY A 610 12.54 4.58 3.16
CA GLY A 610 13.18 3.37 2.65
C GLY A 610 13.96 2.62 3.72
N VAL A 611 13.24 1.79 4.47
CA VAL A 611 13.74 1.05 5.65
C VAL A 611 14.02 -0.42 5.34
N PRO A 612 14.95 -1.07 6.07
CA PRO A 612 15.13 -2.51 5.95
C PRO A 612 13.94 -3.28 6.53
N LEU A 613 13.72 -4.48 6.01
CA LEU A 613 12.80 -5.47 6.56
C LEU A 613 13.28 -6.87 6.21
N MET A 614 13.76 -7.59 7.22
CA MET A 614 14.40 -8.89 7.08
C MET A 614 13.83 -9.85 8.13
N PHE A 615 13.66 -11.12 7.75
CA PHE A 615 13.15 -12.18 8.62
C PHE A 615 14.10 -13.37 8.58
N ARG A 616 14.54 -13.86 9.75
CA ARG A 616 15.34 -15.06 9.90
C ARG A 616 14.56 -16.12 10.66
N TRP A 617 14.46 -17.30 10.07
CA TRP A 617 13.86 -18.49 10.68
C TRP A 617 14.51 -19.74 10.04
N PRO A 618 15.77 -20.04 10.42
CA PRO A 618 16.62 -20.97 9.69
C PRO A 618 16.05 -22.40 9.74
N GLY A 619 16.12 -23.09 8.59
CA GLY A 619 15.56 -24.43 8.43
C GLY A 619 14.04 -24.49 8.25
N VAL A 620 13.34 -23.35 8.24
CA VAL A 620 11.88 -23.27 8.03
C VAL A 620 11.52 -22.41 6.82
N VAL A 621 12.09 -21.21 6.69
CA VAL A 621 11.97 -20.40 5.47
C VAL A 621 13.16 -20.68 4.53
N PRO A 622 13.01 -20.50 3.20
CA PRO A 622 14.13 -20.59 2.27
C PRO A 622 15.24 -19.60 2.62
N ALA A 623 16.48 -20.10 2.69
CA ALA A 623 17.66 -19.31 2.95
C ALA A 623 18.01 -18.39 1.76
N ASN A 624 18.53 -17.18 2.05
CA ASN A 624 18.88 -16.16 1.06
C ASN A 624 17.72 -15.80 0.09
N LEU A 625 16.48 -15.84 0.59
CA LEU A 625 15.30 -15.48 -0.20
C LEU A 625 15.20 -13.96 -0.34
N ARG A 626 14.96 -13.48 -1.56
CA ARG A 626 14.77 -12.05 -1.83
C ARG A 626 13.41 -11.81 -2.47
N ILE A 627 12.64 -10.91 -1.87
CA ILE A 627 11.25 -10.60 -2.23
C ILE A 627 11.19 -9.14 -2.69
N ASP A 628 10.91 -8.95 -3.98
CA ASP A 628 10.95 -7.64 -4.66
C ASP A 628 9.64 -6.82 -4.71
N PRO A 629 8.43 -7.31 -4.36
CA PRO A 629 7.25 -6.46 -4.17
C PRO A 629 7.40 -5.38 -3.09
N VAL A 630 6.61 -4.31 -3.23
CA VAL A 630 6.50 -3.23 -2.23
C VAL A 630 5.65 -3.71 -1.05
N VAL A 631 6.20 -3.59 0.16
CA VAL A 631 5.58 -4.01 1.44
C VAL A 631 5.74 -2.91 2.50
N SER A 632 5.05 -3.02 3.64
CA SER A 632 5.17 -2.04 4.73
C SER A 632 5.62 -2.67 6.05
N THR A 633 6.29 -1.90 6.92
CA THR A 633 6.72 -2.41 8.24
C THR A 633 5.54 -2.69 9.18
N MET A 634 4.36 -2.16 8.92
CA MET A 634 3.13 -2.54 9.64
C MET A 634 2.69 -4.00 9.38
N ASP A 635 3.19 -4.62 8.33
CA ASP A 635 2.89 -6.02 7.96
C ASP A 635 3.57 -7.03 8.91
N ILE A 636 4.52 -6.58 9.75
CA ILE A 636 5.24 -7.43 10.72
C ILE A 636 4.29 -8.16 11.67
N GLY A 637 3.33 -7.44 12.28
CA GLY A 637 2.39 -8.01 13.26
C GLY A 637 1.62 -9.23 12.72
N PRO A 638 0.83 -9.07 11.63
CA PRO A 638 0.19 -10.18 10.94
C PRO A 638 1.14 -11.33 10.58
N THR A 639 2.35 -11.02 10.13
CA THR A 639 3.34 -12.02 9.71
C THR A 639 3.79 -12.89 10.88
N VAL A 640 4.15 -12.29 12.02
CA VAL A 640 4.62 -13.07 13.19
C VAL A 640 3.47 -13.81 13.88
N LEU A 641 2.27 -13.24 13.91
CA LEU A 641 1.08 -13.92 14.43
C LEU A 641 0.78 -15.19 13.61
N GLU A 642 0.73 -15.09 12.29
CA GLU A 642 0.55 -16.26 11.42
C GLU A 642 1.70 -17.28 11.58
N ALA A 643 2.96 -16.81 11.64
CA ALA A 643 4.12 -17.66 11.82
C ALA A 643 4.07 -18.46 13.13
N THR A 644 3.49 -17.88 14.19
CA THR A 644 3.32 -18.53 15.51
C THR A 644 2.01 -19.32 15.67
N GLY A 645 1.17 -19.37 14.64
CA GLY A 645 -0.14 -20.03 14.66
C GLY A 645 -1.21 -19.26 15.44
N VAL A 646 -1.00 -17.97 15.71
CA VAL A 646 -1.97 -17.10 16.38
C VAL A 646 -2.88 -16.43 15.36
N ALA A 647 -4.17 -16.34 15.66
CA ALA A 647 -5.14 -15.65 14.81
C ALA A 647 -4.84 -14.15 14.72
N ILE A 648 -4.80 -13.61 13.50
CA ILE A 648 -4.62 -12.17 13.26
C ILE A 648 -5.93 -11.45 13.65
N PRO A 649 -5.90 -10.43 14.54
CA PRO A 649 -7.10 -9.68 14.91
C PRO A 649 -7.69 -8.91 13.72
N ASP A 650 -9.02 -8.84 13.64
CA ASP A 650 -9.76 -8.01 12.66
C ASP A 650 -9.32 -6.52 12.72
N GLU A 651 -8.83 -6.07 13.88
CA GLU A 651 -8.32 -4.72 14.13
C GLU A 651 -7.10 -4.38 13.27
N PHE A 652 -6.26 -5.34 12.94
CA PHE A 652 -5.01 -5.09 12.22
C PHE A 652 -5.29 -4.76 10.75
N GLU A 653 -4.65 -3.70 10.25
CA GLU A 653 -4.83 -3.20 8.88
C GLU A 653 -3.71 -3.67 7.92
N GLY A 654 -2.60 -4.15 8.46
CA GLY A 654 -1.50 -4.77 7.70
C GLY A 654 -1.83 -6.18 7.20
N ARG A 655 -0.95 -6.76 6.37
CA ARG A 655 -1.11 -8.10 5.77
C ARG A 655 0.05 -9.01 6.16
N SER A 656 -0.19 -10.31 6.28
CA SER A 656 0.91 -11.24 6.49
C SER A 656 1.81 -11.35 5.26
N LEU A 657 3.12 -11.31 5.49
CA LEU A 657 4.15 -11.52 4.47
C LEU A 657 4.57 -12.99 4.37
N LEU A 658 4.03 -13.88 5.21
CA LEU A 658 4.46 -15.27 5.30
C LEU A 658 4.20 -16.06 4.01
N GLY A 659 3.14 -15.70 3.25
CA GLY A 659 2.89 -16.22 1.91
C GLY A 659 4.03 -15.94 0.92
N PHE A 660 4.71 -14.80 1.03
CA PHE A 660 5.90 -14.53 0.20
C PHE A 660 7.04 -15.50 0.50
N MET A 661 7.27 -15.78 1.78
CA MET A 661 8.33 -16.68 2.27
C MET A 661 8.04 -18.15 1.91
N ARG A 662 6.77 -18.55 1.92
CA ARG A 662 6.32 -19.90 1.55
C ARG A 662 6.15 -20.11 0.04
N GLY A 663 6.21 -19.06 -0.79
CA GLY A 663 5.99 -19.14 -2.24
C GLY A 663 4.53 -18.94 -2.70
N ASP A 664 3.56 -19.03 -1.80
CA ASP A 664 2.13 -18.76 -2.04
C ASP A 664 1.80 -17.26 -1.81
N TRP A 665 2.02 -16.46 -2.84
CA TRP A 665 1.93 -14.99 -2.73
C TRP A 665 0.47 -14.49 -2.72
N PRO A 666 0.11 -13.49 -1.90
CA PRO A 666 -1.23 -12.93 -1.86
C PRO A 666 -1.70 -12.39 -3.22
N GLN A 667 -2.90 -12.77 -3.68
CA GLN A 667 -3.41 -12.44 -5.02
C GLN A 667 -3.93 -10.99 -5.15
N ALA A 668 -3.07 -10.00 -4.87
CA ALA A 668 -3.43 -8.60 -4.71
C ALA A 668 -2.33 -7.64 -5.22
N PRO A 669 -2.66 -6.38 -5.54
CA PRO A 669 -1.65 -5.34 -5.73
C PRO A 669 -0.78 -5.14 -4.49
N TYR A 670 0.54 -5.09 -4.70
CA TYR A 670 1.55 -4.86 -3.66
C TYR A 670 1.94 -3.38 -3.64
N VAL A 671 1.50 -2.67 -2.61
CA VAL A 671 1.71 -1.24 -2.43
C VAL A 671 1.90 -0.91 -0.97
N ALA A 672 2.69 0.14 -0.69
CA ALA A 672 2.82 0.72 0.63
C ALA A 672 2.22 2.12 0.67
N PHE A 673 1.58 2.46 1.79
CA PHE A 673 1.03 3.77 2.06
C PHE A 673 1.79 4.43 3.21
N SER A 674 2.14 5.71 3.04
CA SER A 674 2.76 6.50 4.10
C SER A 674 2.05 7.84 4.25
N ASP A 675 1.90 8.29 5.50
CA ASP A 675 1.45 9.62 5.84
C ASP A 675 2.65 10.50 6.23
N PHE A 676 2.48 11.82 6.17
CA PHE A 676 3.21 12.71 7.06
C PHE A 676 2.26 13.78 7.58
N LEU A 677 1.91 13.67 8.87
CA LEU A 677 0.81 14.43 9.47
C LEU A 677 -0.45 14.34 8.57
N ASP A 678 -1.29 15.37 8.54
CA ASP A 678 -2.39 15.48 7.57
C ASP A 678 -2.05 16.39 6.38
N HIS A 679 -0.75 16.54 6.09
CA HIS A 679 -0.24 17.39 5.02
C HIS A 679 0.25 16.62 3.79
N ARG A 680 0.64 15.36 3.92
CA ARG A 680 1.07 14.51 2.81
C ARG A 680 0.42 13.13 2.90
N ARG A 681 0.13 12.57 1.73
CA ARG A 681 -0.27 11.17 1.53
C ARG A 681 0.61 10.58 0.43
N VAL A 682 1.17 9.41 0.66
CA VAL A 682 2.13 8.76 -0.22
C VAL A 682 1.64 7.36 -0.56
N ILE A 683 1.77 6.98 -1.83
CA ILE A 683 1.70 5.59 -2.28
C ILE A 683 2.98 5.24 -3.03
N ARG A 684 3.51 4.03 -2.80
CA ARG A 684 4.53 3.38 -3.63
C ARG A 684 3.96 2.07 -4.18
N GLY A 685 4.21 1.78 -5.46
CA GLY A 685 3.79 0.54 -6.13
C GLY A 685 4.62 0.31 -7.40
N GLY A 686 5.08 -0.92 -7.62
CA GLY A 686 6.14 -1.20 -8.59
C GLY A 686 7.38 -0.34 -8.32
N ASP A 687 7.96 0.23 -9.37
CA ASP A 687 9.04 1.22 -9.29
C ASP A 687 8.55 2.65 -8.99
N TRP A 688 7.24 2.90 -8.92
CA TRP A 688 6.69 4.26 -8.90
C TRP A 688 6.26 4.73 -7.51
N LYS A 689 6.38 6.03 -7.27
CA LYS A 689 5.90 6.71 -6.06
C LYS A 689 5.15 7.99 -6.39
N LEU A 690 4.03 8.22 -5.71
CA LEU A 690 3.19 9.41 -5.84
C LEU A 690 3.00 10.04 -4.46
N ILE A 691 3.32 11.33 -4.35
CA ILE A 691 3.05 12.14 -3.16
C ILE A 691 1.91 13.10 -3.51
N ILE A 692 0.83 13.09 -2.72
CA ILE A 692 -0.24 14.09 -2.77
C ILE A 692 -0.13 14.99 -1.54
N ARG A 693 0.04 16.29 -1.77
CA ARG A 693 0.14 17.33 -0.74
C ARG A 693 -1.29 17.78 -0.33
N GLY A 694 -1.45 18.35 0.86
CA GLY A 694 -2.77 18.72 1.41
C GLY A 694 -3.59 19.70 0.56
N ASN A 695 -2.92 20.51 -0.27
CA ASN A 695 -3.54 21.40 -1.28
C ASN A 695 -3.94 20.67 -2.59
N LEU A 696 -3.80 19.34 -2.64
CA LEU A 696 -4.00 18.45 -3.79
C LEU A 696 -3.06 18.69 -4.99
N SER A 697 -1.96 19.43 -4.79
CA SER A 697 -0.81 19.34 -5.67
C SER A 697 -0.09 18.00 -5.46
N GLN A 698 0.63 17.55 -6.46
CA GLN A 698 1.22 16.21 -6.50
C GLN A 698 2.59 16.23 -7.15
N VAL A 699 3.43 15.26 -6.79
CA VAL A 699 4.70 14.96 -7.47
C VAL A 699 4.85 13.45 -7.57
N MET A 700 5.54 12.99 -8.60
CA MET A 700 5.73 11.57 -8.88
C MET A 700 7.21 11.29 -9.12
N PHE A 701 7.67 10.08 -8.80
CA PHE A 701 9.04 9.62 -8.99
C PHE A 701 9.07 8.21 -9.57
N ASP A 702 10.07 7.94 -10.39
CA ASP A 702 10.49 6.62 -10.85
C ASP A 702 11.68 6.19 -9.99
N LEU A 703 11.44 5.37 -8.97
CA LEU A 703 12.46 4.90 -8.04
C LEU A 703 13.33 3.78 -8.63
N GLY A 704 12.95 3.22 -9.79
CA GLY A 704 13.76 2.24 -10.51
C GLY A 704 14.97 2.89 -11.18
N ASN A 705 14.76 4.09 -11.75
CA ASN A 705 15.82 4.88 -12.38
C ASN A 705 16.39 5.99 -11.45
N ASP A 706 15.58 6.55 -10.56
CA ASP A 706 15.93 7.64 -9.63
C ASP A 706 15.46 7.33 -8.19
N TYR A 707 16.10 6.33 -7.58
CA TYR A 707 15.85 5.93 -6.19
C TYR A 707 15.99 7.09 -5.18
N TRP A 708 16.82 8.09 -5.49
CA TRP A 708 17.13 9.25 -4.65
C TRP A 708 16.21 10.46 -4.93
N GLU A 709 15.16 10.29 -5.72
CA GLU A 709 14.07 11.27 -5.92
C GLU A 709 14.59 12.69 -6.25
N LYS A 710 15.57 12.78 -7.15
CA LYS A 710 16.21 14.03 -7.61
C LYS A 710 15.42 14.73 -8.72
N GLU A 711 14.62 13.99 -9.49
CA GLU A 711 13.78 14.54 -10.56
C GLU A 711 12.28 14.42 -10.22
N GLU A 712 11.64 15.54 -9.82
CA GLU A 712 10.17 15.59 -9.69
C GLU A 712 9.51 15.42 -11.08
N LEU A 713 8.80 14.30 -11.30
CA LEU A 713 8.15 14.01 -12.58
C LEU A 713 6.73 14.59 -12.66
N ASP A 714 6.43 15.27 -13.77
CA ASP A 714 5.04 15.49 -14.19
C ASP A 714 4.46 14.18 -14.70
N GLY A 715 3.65 13.52 -13.86
CA GLY A 715 3.03 12.25 -14.22
C GLY A 715 1.99 12.32 -15.35
N THR A 716 1.73 13.47 -15.98
CA THR A 716 1.08 13.49 -17.31
C THR A 716 1.94 12.89 -18.42
N LYS A 717 3.27 12.79 -18.21
CA LYS A 717 4.20 12.08 -19.09
C LYS A 717 4.14 10.56 -18.94
N ASN A 718 3.66 10.08 -17.79
CA ASN A 718 3.52 8.66 -17.45
C ASN A 718 2.07 8.38 -16.99
N PRO A 719 1.07 8.60 -17.88
CA PRO A 719 -0.35 8.55 -17.51
C PRO A 719 -0.80 7.19 -16.98
N ILE A 720 -0.19 6.08 -17.39
CA ILE A 720 -0.57 4.72 -16.98
C ILE A 720 -0.06 4.45 -15.56
N ALA A 721 1.22 4.73 -15.28
CA ALA A 721 1.77 4.67 -13.92
C ALA A 721 1.02 5.64 -12.96
N GLN A 722 0.72 6.86 -13.40
CA GLN A 722 -0.04 7.82 -12.59
C GLN A 722 -1.47 7.32 -12.29
N ARG A 723 -2.16 6.73 -13.27
CA ARG A 723 -3.54 6.23 -13.09
C ARG A 723 -3.59 5.01 -12.17
N TYR A 724 -2.60 4.12 -12.25
CA TYR A 724 -2.42 3.00 -11.32
C TYR A 724 -2.30 3.48 -9.87
N LEU A 725 -1.33 4.36 -9.59
CA LEU A 725 -1.10 4.85 -8.23
C LEU A 725 -2.30 5.63 -7.67
N ARG A 726 -2.96 6.47 -8.48
CA ARG A 726 -4.22 7.11 -8.07
C ARG A 726 -5.32 6.13 -7.73
N THR A 727 -5.47 5.07 -8.52
CA THR A 727 -6.57 4.13 -8.38
C THR A 727 -6.50 3.42 -7.04
N LEU A 728 -5.33 2.86 -6.72
CA LEU A 728 -5.10 2.18 -5.45
C LEU A 728 -5.13 3.16 -4.26
N HIS A 729 -4.56 4.37 -4.42
CA HIS A 729 -4.54 5.37 -3.35
C HIS A 729 -5.92 5.97 -3.04
N GLY A 730 -6.72 6.27 -4.07
CA GLY A 730 -8.08 6.75 -3.92
C GLY A 730 -9.00 5.68 -3.31
N GLN A 731 -8.86 4.43 -3.74
CA GLN A 731 -9.52 3.27 -3.14
C GLN A 731 -9.15 3.14 -1.65
N PHE A 732 -7.86 3.16 -1.30
CA PHE A 732 -7.37 3.09 0.07
C PHE A 732 -7.92 4.20 0.97
N LEU A 733 -7.81 5.47 0.53
CA LEU A 733 -8.31 6.60 1.31
C LEU A 733 -9.84 6.60 1.46
N GLY A 734 -10.56 6.01 0.49
CA GLY A 734 -12.02 5.91 0.48
C GLY A 734 -12.58 4.69 1.23
N ALA A 735 -11.75 3.72 1.57
CA ALA A 735 -12.14 2.52 2.28
C ALA A 735 -12.59 2.85 3.72
N PRO A 736 -13.76 2.40 4.17
CA PRO A 736 -14.23 2.64 5.53
C PRO A 736 -13.69 1.61 6.54
N ASN A 737 -12.96 0.60 6.08
CA ASN A 737 -12.08 -0.26 6.87
C ASN A 737 -10.80 -0.46 6.04
N ARG A 738 -9.64 -0.03 6.55
CA ARG A 738 -8.39 -0.06 5.76
C ARG A 738 -7.77 -1.45 5.67
N GLY A 739 -7.97 -2.34 6.64
CA GLY A 739 -7.50 -3.74 6.52
C GLY A 739 -8.08 -4.47 5.31
N HIS A 740 -9.28 -4.08 4.87
CA HIS A 740 -9.94 -4.62 3.67
C HIS A 740 -10.06 -3.58 2.55
N TRP A 741 -9.07 -2.69 2.38
CA TRP A 741 -9.18 -1.59 1.41
C TRP A 741 -9.40 -2.01 -0.05
N LEU A 742 -9.03 -3.23 -0.44
CA LEU A 742 -9.29 -3.81 -1.76
C LEU A 742 -10.70 -4.42 -1.94
N ALA A 743 -11.58 -4.36 -0.93
CA ALA A 743 -12.92 -4.93 -1.03
C ALA A 743 -13.83 -4.10 -1.95
N ALA A 744 -14.53 -4.80 -2.86
CA ALA A 744 -15.43 -4.18 -3.83
C ALA A 744 -16.69 -3.57 -3.20
N SER A 745 -17.28 -4.30 -2.25
CA SER A 745 -18.18 -3.69 -1.27
C SER A 745 -17.28 -3.01 -0.22
N GLY A 746 -17.45 -1.70 -0.04
CA GLY A 746 -16.68 -0.96 0.98
C GLY A 746 -16.88 -1.51 2.40
N ASP A 747 -17.90 -2.33 2.60
CA ASP A 747 -18.06 -3.17 3.78
C ASP A 747 -18.19 -4.65 3.34
N SER A 748 -17.21 -5.49 3.69
CA SER A 748 -17.33 -6.95 3.66
C SER A 748 -17.86 -7.52 4.99
N THR A 749 -17.83 -6.72 6.06
CA THR A 749 -18.18 -7.13 7.43
C THR A 749 -19.32 -6.31 8.07
N GLY A 750 -19.78 -5.25 7.42
CA GLY A 750 -20.82 -4.34 7.93
C GLY A 750 -20.34 -3.37 9.03
N LYS A 751 -19.02 -3.22 9.19
CA LYS A 751 -18.37 -2.42 10.23
C LYS A 751 -17.40 -1.41 9.59
N LYS A 752 -17.86 -0.18 9.39
CA LYS A 752 -16.96 0.98 9.25
C LYS A 752 -16.07 1.05 10.50
N LYS A 753 -14.75 0.97 10.33
CA LYS A 753 -13.76 1.20 11.40
C LYS A 753 -13.29 2.66 11.29
N PRO A 754 -13.88 3.61 12.04
CA PRO A 754 -13.32 4.96 12.11
C PRO A 754 -11.92 4.89 12.73
N GLY A 755 -11.09 5.90 12.46
CA GLY A 755 -9.87 6.09 13.24
C GLY A 755 -10.22 6.24 14.72
N LEU A 756 -9.34 5.76 15.59
CA LEU A 756 -9.53 5.72 17.04
C LEU A 756 -9.73 7.13 17.61
N GLU A 757 -10.23 7.22 18.85
CA GLU A 757 -10.24 8.49 19.55
C GLU A 757 -8.81 8.88 19.91
N GLN A 758 -8.41 10.10 19.57
CA GLN A 758 -7.04 10.56 19.79
C GLN A 758 -6.88 10.97 21.25
N GLU A 759 -6.09 10.22 21.99
CA GLU A 759 -5.62 10.61 23.31
C GLU A 759 -4.44 11.59 23.21
N LYS A 760 -4.30 12.47 24.21
CA LYS A 760 -3.20 13.44 24.30
C LYS A 760 -2.47 13.31 25.62
N GLN A 761 -1.16 13.53 25.57
CA GLN A 761 -0.27 13.64 26.72
C GLN A 761 0.05 15.13 26.93
N GLU A 762 -0.11 15.61 28.16
CA GLU A 762 0.33 16.96 28.54
C GLU A 762 1.86 17.02 28.57
N MET A 763 2.43 18.07 27.98
CA MET A 763 3.88 18.27 27.91
C MET A 763 4.37 18.84 29.24
N THR A 764 4.73 17.98 30.20
CA THR A 764 5.29 18.45 31.48
C THR A 764 6.70 19.02 31.30
N PRO A 765 7.19 19.89 32.20
CA PRO A 765 8.55 20.44 32.11
C PRO A 765 9.65 19.37 32.09
N GLU A 766 9.46 18.27 32.83
CA GLU A 766 10.38 17.13 32.89
C GLU A 766 10.36 16.35 31.56
N LEU A 767 9.16 16.11 31.01
CA LEU A 767 8.97 15.48 29.70
C LEU A 767 9.63 16.32 28.59
N CYS A 768 9.43 17.65 28.62
CA CYS A 768 10.07 18.58 27.68
C CYS A 768 11.60 18.51 27.78
N LYS A 769 12.17 18.69 28.98
CA LYS A 769 13.63 18.64 29.21
C LYS A 769 14.25 17.32 28.76
N GLN A 770 13.58 16.18 29.02
CA GLN A 770 14.04 14.88 28.55
C GLN A 770 14.04 14.81 27.03
N LEU A 771 12.96 15.23 26.34
CA LEU A 771 12.92 15.22 24.87
C LEU A 771 13.94 16.17 24.23
N VAL A 772 14.21 17.34 24.84
CA VAL A 772 15.26 18.27 24.38
C VAL A 772 16.65 17.65 24.46
N ALA A 773 16.99 17.01 25.58
CA ALA A 773 18.31 16.40 25.79
C ALA A 773 18.63 15.25 24.80
N LEU A 774 17.61 14.75 24.11
CA LEU A 774 17.65 13.65 23.16
C LEU A 774 17.47 14.10 21.71
N GLY A 775 17.38 15.42 21.45
CA GLY A 775 17.20 15.94 20.10
C GLY A 775 15.80 15.84 19.50
N TYR A 776 14.81 15.37 20.25
CA TYR A 776 13.45 15.12 19.73
C TYR A 776 12.60 16.40 19.58
N ILE A 777 12.85 17.40 20.42
CA ILE A 777 12.24 18.74 20.35
C ILE A 777 13.29 19.79 20.67
N SER A 778 13.06 21.05 20.30
CA SER A 778 13.99 22.14 20.57
C SER A 778 13.88 22.73 21.97
N ALA A 779 14.95 23.41 22.39
CA ALA A 779 15.17 23.92 23.75
C ALA A 779 14.17 24.99 24.25
N GLU A 780 13.12 25.30 23.51
CA GLU A 780 12.09 26.30 23.82
C GLU A 780 11.03 25.75 24.81
N CYS A 781 11.48 25.15 25.93
CA CYS A 781 10.57 24.71 27.00
C CYS A 781 9.99 25.89 27.83
N ASP A 782 10.52 27.10 27.67
CA ASP A 782 10.18 28.25 28.53
C ASP A 782 8.81 28.87 28.21
N GLU A 783 8.30 28.78 26.98
CA GLU A 783 6.93 29.27 26.67
C GLU A 783 5.84 28.42 27.37
N LEU A 784 6.08 27.12 27.55
CA LEU A 784 5.20 26.22 28.33
C LEU A 784 5.27 26.46 29.85
N LEU A 785 6.29 27.19 30.33
CA LEU A 785 6.46 27.54 31.75
C LEU A 785 5.88 28.91 32.11
N SER A 786 5.25 29.61 31.16
CA SER A 786 4.84 31.02 31.29
C SER A 786 3.32 31.28 31.19
N ASN A 787 2.48 30.22 31.21
CA ASN A 787 1.01 30.30 31.29
C ASN A 787 0.47 29.50 32.49
#